data_AF-A0AA37W189-F1
#
_entry.id   AF-A0AA37W189-F1
#
_cell.length_a   1.000
_cell.length_b   1.000
_cell.length_c   1.000
_cell.angle_alpha   90.00
_cell.angle_beta   90.00
_cell.angle_gamma   90.00
#
_symmetry.space_group_name_H-M   'P 1'
#
loop_
_entity.id
_entity.type
_entity.pdbx_description
1 polymer ?
#
loop_
_entity_poly.entity_id
_entity_poly.type
_entity_poly.pdbx_seq_one_letter_code
_entity_poly.pdbx_strand_id
1 'polypeptide(L)'
;MAISNKYSSTITASILLLLSNGALAFDSKELGTVFNGESSYGEMPAMSAYGGFEIRAKFSDFSPDNARGWVTLVSESRTKRSIMFDKDTVVVKLGKNSFTISKKDLDFMANGQIAIGIYPGELTASDGVVEYSIENSKIQPNKAQFDRLFRRGNYSGGFSGVVMTQFSLDGKVEQEVYHTSPGLESELPENSGNLTLHEVVVNRPAIEIKPPIEVEKPEPKPPVDQPKAPGQPGYGAVFNGEDAYAEFADWQAQGDIQVRAWLGELTAKADGSYDWLHLLSNAANGQSLRVNNGSVQMQFDRSYPGVYGGLDFASKRFVEVTISAGKLTVSDGDVQKEIANEAIHPSKVTFNRAYFRNGKKYPGILQALEIVDLGQSTNRLAFNAEGFDLVEPAKQGIELVNVEMRVPEQSKPPITQPPEVTPPDTKPPVVNPPPTPENPDKLDLSNSQVKTQQDWDDAFNTMYPAHKPVMNIDVGDDTGRFAWEAPVWLKAYVTMAETFNDPKYIEWAVELVDHLFNYTDEMRAARGEINLVEDGYWQAPKYYMNNYGQPVPGWRHYNPRNGKNWRVQALQDGRILSGVMVVVDYIKRHQIESLMDKANGYMAHAKRIVDSHDTSYSETKQSDVAGSYYYPNSNSETNDNGLSSRPIPFNHNLSQAFVQMYLDKWSDGEPVYHHRVQALTTFFSDKLEYQSDGSCTWRYQHHSQNPDTKAEDLNHGDIDIEFVAAAYAEGVISDDLMMRCITKTFTERMYQDKSYSDLVDGTGVAKGAHQVNSGWHWVRLTQFDKRVQQNVLDTMNQHAPTLTWYGTYLSWANMLKLAQ
;
A
#
# COMPACT_ATOMS: atom_id res chain seq x y z
N MET A 1 32.87 15.10 46.01
CA MET A 1 31.69 14.25 46.25
C MET A 1 30.66 14.65 45.20
N ALA A 2 30.39 13.76 44.25
CA ALA A 2 29.60 14.02 43.05
C ALA A 2 28.23 13.33 43.16
N ILE A 3 27.15 14.06 42.88
CA ILE A 3 25.87 13.51 42.38
C ILE A 3 25.32 14.54 41.38
N SER A 4 25.05 14.07 40.16
CA SER A 4 24.55 14.85 39.02
C SER A 4 23.05 15.13 39.14
N ASN A 5 22.66 16.37 38.83
CA ASN A 5 21.27 16.77 38.66
C ASN A 5 20.73 16.38 37.29
N LYS A 6 19.52 15.81 37.30
CA LYS A 6 18.61 15.64 36.17
C LYS A 6 18.31 17.00 35.52
N TYR A 7 18.40 17.09 34.20
CA TYR A 7 17.73 18.11 33.40
C TYR A 7 16.46 17.50 32.80
N SER A 8 15.29 18.02 33.17
CA SER A 8 14.07 17.89 32.38
C SER A 8 14.05 19.04 31.36
N SER A 9 14.05 18.73 30.07
CA SER A 9 13.90 19.72 29.01
C SER A 9 12.43 20.02 28.75
N THR A 10 11.93 21.12 29.33
CA THR A 10 10.66 21.75 28.92
C THR A 10 10.94 22.64 27.71
N ILE A 11 10.22 22.42 26.60
CA ILE A 11 10.31 23.22 25.38
C ILE A 11 9.66 24.59 25.64
N THR A 12 10.42 25.68 25.52
CA THR A 12 9.90 27.05 25.56
C THR A 12 10.28 27.78 24.27
N ALA A 13 9.31 28.10 23.42
CA ALA A 13 9.53 29.03 22.31
C ALA A 13 9.63 30.45 22.89
N SER A 14 10.81 31.08 22.80
CA SER A 14 11.02 32.46 23.26
C SER A 14 11.02 33.40 22.06
N ILE A 15 10.06 34.34 22.02
CA ILE A 15 10.06 35.47 21.10
C ILE A 15 10.89 36.59 21.73
N LEU A 16 12.07 36.87 21.20
CA LEU A 16 12.89 38.00 21.64
C LEU A 16 12.62 39.21 20.73
N LEU A 17 11.87 40.19 21.23
CA LEU A 17 11.63 41.48 20.58
C LEU A 17 12.59 42.52 21.16
N LEU A 18 13.54 42.99 20.35
CA LEU A 18 14.38 44.15 20.67
C LEU A 18 13.76 45.39 20.03
N LEU A 19 13.14 46.24 20.85
CA LEU A 19 12.61 47.54 20.42
C LEU A 19 13.54 48.64 20.94
N SER A 20 14.13 49.43 20.04
CA SER A 20 14.67 50.74 20.40
C SER A 20 13.53 51.76 20.32
N ASN A 21 13.01 52.15 21.49
CA ASN A 21 12.04 53.21 21.75
C ASN A 21 10.63 53.07 21.14
N GLY A 22 9.66 52.72 21.98
CA GLY A 22 8.21 52.91 21.75
C GLY A 22 7.38 51.63 21.87
N ALA A 23 6.39 51.64 22.78
CA ALA A 23 5.51 50.50 23.05
C ALA A 23 4.30 50.46 22.11
N LEU A 24 3.93 49.27 21.63
CA LEU A 24 2.65 48.97 20.96
C LEU A 24 1.96 47.82 21.72
N ALA A 25 0.68 47.99 22.03
CA ALA A 25 -0.17 46.99 22.67
C ALA A 25 -0.86 46.12 21.61
N PHE A 26 -0.96 44.81 21.85
CA PHE A 26 -1.74 43.88 21.03
C PHE A 26 -2.95 43.39 21.84
N ASP A 27 -4.13 43.39 21.22
CA ASP A 27 -5.38 42.83 21.75
C ASP A 27 -5.49 41.36 21.33
N SER A 28 -5.63 40.46 22.30
CA SER A 28 -5.72 39.01 22.11
C SER A 28 -7.17 38.54 22.30
N LYS A 29 -7.97 38.60 21.23
CA LYS A 29 -9.25 37.90 21.13
C LYS A 29 -9.39 37.33 19.73
N GLU A 30 -8.99 36.07 19.56
CA GLU A 30 -9.57 35.09 18.61
C GLU A 30 -8.65 33.86 18.50
N LEU A 31 -8.58 33.07 19.57
CA LEU A 31 -8.25 31.64 19.51
C LEU A 31 -9.10 30.97 20.59
N GLY A 32 -10.26 30.43 20.19
CA GLY A 32 -11.19 29.75 21.09
C GLY A 32 -10.69 28.35 21.46
N THR A 33 -10.51 28.12 22.76
CA THR A 33 -10.25 26.82 23.38
C THR A 33 -11.58 26.15 23.76
N VAL A 34 -11.73 24.84 23.48
CA VAL A 34 -12.79 23.98 24.02
C VAL A 34 -12.13 22.81 24.74
N PHE A 35 -12.23 22.76 26.06
CA PHE A 35 -12.70 21.64 26.90
C PHE A 35 -12.37 21.91 28.38
N ASN A 36 -13.42 21.95 29.20
CA ASN A 36 -13.39 21.93 30.66
C ASN A 36 -13.73 20.51 31.13
N GLY A 37 -12.95 19.96 32.05
CA GLY A 37 -13.24 18.70 32.75
C GLY A 37 -12.12 18.33 33.71
N GLU A 38 -12.38 18.47 35.01
CA GLU A 38 -11.45 18.12 36.10
C GLU A 38 -11.34 16.60 36.28
N SER A 39 -10.12 16.04 36.27
CA SER A 39 -9.54 15.21 37.36
C SER A 39 -8.30 14.40 36.94
N SER A 40 -7.31 14.42 37.84
CA SER A 40 -6.22 13.46 38.11
C SER A 40 -5.16 13.08 37.03
N TYR A 41 -3.91 13.42 37.38
CA TYR A 41 -2.59 12.94 36.93
C TYR A 41 -2.53 11.76 35.94
N GLY A 42 -2.05 12.06 34.73
CA GLY A 42 -1.44 11.12 33.79
C GLY A 42 -0.60 11.89 32.76
N GLU A 43 0.68 11.56 32.63
CA GLU A 43 1.57 12.11 31.61
C GLU A 43 1.16 11.60 30.21
N MET A 44 1.10 12.49 29.21
CA MET A 44 0.88 12.17 27.79
C MET A 44 2.14 12.50 26.95
N PRO A 45 2.40 11.76 25.86
CA PRO A 45 3.60 11.91 25.04
C PRO A 45 3.54 13.10 24.06
N ALA A 46 4.71 13.62 23.71
CA ALA A 46 4.90 14.73 22.78
C ALA A 46 4.42 14.37 21.35
N MET A 47 3.50 15.16 20.80
CA MET A 47 3.18 15.18 19.37
C MET A 47 4.10 16.18 18.64
N SER A 48 4.79 15.72 17.59
CA SER A 48 5.46 16.59 16.62
C SER A 48 4.43 17.14 15.63
N ALA A 49 4.09 18.43 15.74
CA ALA A 49 3.26 19.12 14.74
C ALA A 49 4.15 19.76 13.66
N TYR A 50 4.01 19.32 12.41
CA TYR A 50 4.48 20.06 11.24
C TYR A 50 3.48 21.20 10.96
N GLY A 51 3.65 22.33 11.64
CA GLY A 51 2.85 23.54 11.42
C GLY A 51 3.67 24.62 10.71
N GLY A 52 3.22 25.07 9.55
CA GLY A 52 3.68 26.36 8.98
C GLY A 52 3.18 27.53 9.84
N PHE A 53 3.88 28.65 9.81
CA PHE A 53 3.49 29.87 10.52
C PHE A 53 3.29 31.04 9.54
N GLU A 54 2.22 31.80 9.75
CA GLU A 54 1.86 32.99 8.99
C GLU A 54 2.13 34.24 9.83
N ILE A 55 2.84 35.22 9.26
CA ILE A 55 3.05 36.54 9.89
C ILE A 55 2.29 37.57 9.05
N ARG A 56 1.35 38.28 9.69
CA ARG A 56 0.61 39.39 9.08
C ARG A 56 1.04 40.70 9.74
N ALA A 57 1.45 41.69 8.94
CA ALA A 57 1.74 43.04 9.40
C ALA A 57 1.10 44.05 8.45
N LYS A 58 0.57 45.16 8.99
CA LYS A 58 0.09 46.30 8.18
C LYS A 58 1.14 47.42 8.21
N PHE A 59 1.38 48.05 7.06
CA PHE A 59 2.32 49.17 6.98
C PHE A 59 1.90 50.38 7.82
N SER A 60 0.60 50.54 8.10
CA SER A 60 0.07 51.58 8.99
C SER A 60 0.54 51.47 10.45
N ASP A 61 1.09 50.32 10.84
CA ASP A 61 1.46 50.04 12.22
C ASP A 61 2.88 50.56 12.56
N PHE A 62 3.59 51.12 11.58
CA PHE A 62 4.92 51.71 11.74
C PHE A 62 4.84 53.24 11.69
N SER A 63 5.35 53.90 12.73
CA SER A 63 5.39 55.38 12.82
C SER A 63 6.24 55.99 11.68
N PRO A 64 5.90 57.19 11.15
CA PRO A 64 6.59 57.80 10.00
C PRO A 64 8.08 58.09 10.21
N ASP A 65 8.54 58.12 11.46
CA ASP A 65 9.89 58.55 11.80
C ASP A 65 10.76 57.38 12.28
N ASN A 66 11.61 56.87 11.36
CA ASN A 66 12.81 56.05 11.58
C ASN A 66 12.72 54.73 12.38
N ALA A 67 11.54 54.10 12.53
CA ALA A 67 11.45 52.78 13.15
C ALA A 67 11.80 51.66 12.15
N ARG A 68 12.96 51.01 12.32
CA ARG A 68 13.30 49.74 11.65
C ARG A 68 12.95 48.58 12.58
N GLY A 69 12.01 47.73 12.15
CA GLY A 69 11.62 46.52 12.89
C GLY A 69 12.32 45.28 12.35
N TRP A 70 12.89 44.46 13.23
CA TRP A 70 13.43 43.14 12.88
C TRP A 70 12.57 42.05 13.49
N VAL A 71 12.14 41.10 12.66
CA VAL A 71 11.62 39.82 13.14
C VAL A 71 12.63 38.75 12.75
N THR A 72 13.25 38.11 13.73
CA THR A 72 14.23 37.04 13.50
C THR A 72 13.68 35.73 14.05
N LEU A 73 13.61 34.73 13.17
CA LEU A 73 13.25 33.36 13.51
C LEU A 73 14.52 32.51 13.50
N VAL A 74 14.73 31.75 14.56
CA VAL A 74 15.88 30.83 14.70
C VAL A 74 15.33 29.41 14.73
N SER A 75 15.66 28.60 13.72
CA SER A 75 15.33 27.17 13.70
C SER A 75 16.38 26.33 14.42
N GLU A 76 16.04 25.09 14.78
CA GLU A 76 16.92 24.12 15.46
C GLU A 76 18.25 23.87 14.72
N SER A 77 18.26 24.02 13.39
CA SER A 77 19.44 23.95 12.53
C SER A 77 20.38 25.17 12.57
N ARG A 78 20.15 26.14 13.49
CA ARG A 78 20.91 27.41 13.63
C ARG A 78 20.89 28.33 12.41
N THR A 79 20.07 28.06 11.39
CA THR A 79 19.89 28.99 10.26
C THR A 79 19.05 30.19 10.70
N LYS A 80 19.66 31.38 10.72
CA LYS A 80 18.95 32.64 11.01
C LYS A 80 18.14 33.07 9.79
N ARG A 81 16.84 33.28 9.96
CA ARG A 81 15.97 33.94 8.98
C ARG A 81 15.49 35.25 9.58
N SER A 82 15.65 36.34 8.85
CA SER A 82 15.31 37.68 9.36
C SER A 82 14.50 38.43 8.32
N ILE A 83 13.40 39.05 8.75
CA ILE A 83 12.62 39.97 7.93
C ILE A 83 12.80 41.36 8.54
N MET A 84 13.25 42.30 7.71
CA MET A 84 13.37 43.71 8.07
C MET A 84 12.29 44.49 7.32
N PHE A 85 11.54 45.27 8.07
CA PHE A 85 10.59 46.23 7.53
C PHE A 85 11.22 47.63 7.61
N ASP A 86 11.33 48.31 6.47
CA ASP A 86 11.71 49.72 6.35
C ASP A 86 10.53 50.48 5.70
N LYS A 87 10.48 51.80 5.84
CA LYS A 87 9.34 52.64 5.43
C LYS A 87 8.92 52.45 3.97
N ASP A 88 9.87 52.09 3.11
CA ASP A 88 9.69 51.94 1.67
C ASP A 88 10.12 50.56 1.14
N THR A 89 10.55 49.63 1.99
CA THR A 89 11.00 48.29 1.54
C THR A 89 10.78 47.19 2.58
N VAL A 90 10.56 45.96 2.12
CA VAL A 90 10.66 44.74 2.94
C VAL A 90 11.89 43.97 2.50
N VAL A 91 12.82 43.69 3.41
CA VAL A 91 14.02 42.89 3.14
C VAL A 91 13.92 41.56 3.85
N VAL A 92 13.94 40.46 3.09
CA VAL A 92 13.95 39.11 3.65
C VAL A 92 15.34 38.52 3.50
N LYS A 93 15.94 38.09 4.61
CA LYS A 93 17.24 37.40 4.66
C LYS A 93 17.05 35.92 4.94
N LEU A 94 17.59 35.08 4.05
CA LEU A 94 17.65 33.63 4.18
C LEU A 94 19.13 33.19 4.14
N GLY A 95 19.76 33.09 5.31
CA GLY A 95 21.20 32.81 5.38
C GLY A 95 22.04 33.97 4.83
N LYS A 96 22.89 33.71 3.81
CA LYS A 96 23.71 34.73 3.13
C LYS A 96 22.94 35.51 2.06
N ASN A 97 21.78 35.03 1.63
CA ASN A 97 21.01 35.63 0.55
C ASN A 97 19.99 36.62 1.11
N SER A 98 19.77 37.73 0.42
CA SER A 98 18.73 38.71 0.74
C SER A 98 18.00 39.19 -0.50
N PHE A 99 16.69 39.37 -0.39
CA PHE A 99 15.87 39.99 -1.42
C PHE A 99 15.08 41.15 -0.82
N THR A 100 14.96 42.23 -1.61
CA THR A 100 14.34 43.50 -1.21
C THR A 100 13.12 43.74 -2.09
N ILE A 101 11.97 43.94 -1.47
CA ILE A 101 10.72 44.28 -2.14
C ILE A 101 10.45 45.76 -1.88
N SER A 102 10.30 46.57 -2.92
CA SER A 102 10.04 48.00 -2.76
C SER A 102 8.54 48.28 -2.60
N LYS A 103 8.20 49.36 -1.88
CA LYS A 103 6.82 49.83 -1.71
C LYS A 103 6.13 50.13 -3.04
N LYS A 104 6.87 50.61 -4.03
CA LYS A 104 6.35 50.87 -5.38
C LYS A 104 5.87 49.59 -6.08
N ASP A 105 6.48 48.45 -5.77
CA ASP A 105 6.06 47.14 -6.28
C ASP A 105 4.84 46.59 -5.50
N LEU A 106 4.56 47.14 -4.32
CA LEU A 106 3.46 46.76 -3.43
C LEU A 106 2.21 47.64 -3.62
N ASP A 107 2.36 48.90 -4.05
CA ASP A 107 1.26 49.84 -4.31
C ASP A 107 0.32 49.37 -5.46
N PHE A 108 0.69 48.31 -6.18
CA PHE A 108 -0.17 47.64 -7.17
C PHE A 108 -1.22 46.68 -6.53
N MET A 109 -1.16 46.45 -5.21
CA MET A 109 -2.08 45.59 -4.47
C MET A 109 -3.01 46.43 -3.60
N ALA A 110 -4.31 46.46 -3.93
CA ALA A 110 -5.26 47.49 -3.53
C ALA A 110 -5.52 47.71 -2.02
N ASN A 111 -4.94 46.92 -1.10
CA ASN A 111 -5.23 47.04 0.35
C ASN A 111 -4.00 46.96 1.29
N GLY A 112 -2.76 47.07 0.80
CA GLY A 112 -1.58 47.29 1.65
C GLY A 112 -1.27 46.21 2.71
N GLN A 113 -1.79 44.99 2.56
CA GLN A 113 -1.46 43.83 3.39
C GLN A 113 -0.58 42.85 2.63
N ILE A 114 0.46 42.34 3.30
CA ILE A 114 1.36 41.31 2.77
C ILE A 114 1.27 40.09 3.70
N ALA A 115 0.99 38.93 3.13
CA ALA A 115 1.16 37.65 3.80
C ALA A 115 2.39 36.95 3.23
N ILE A 116 3.36 36.61 4.08
CA ILE A 116 4.56 35.87 3.69
C ILE A 116 4.52 34.50 4.36
N GLY A 117 4.28 33.46 3.56
CA GLY A 117 4.38 32.07 4.02
C GLY A 117 5.82 31.56 3.86
N ILE A 118 6.40 31.03 4.94
CA ILE A 118 7.72 30.38 4.89
C ILE A 118 7.52 28.89 5.21
N TYR A 119 7.76 28.03 4.22
CA TYR A 119 7.66 26.58 4.38
C TYR A 119 9.05 25.94 4.61
N PRO A 120 9.16 24.89 5.43
CA PRO A 120 10.41 24.17 5.61
C PRO A 120 10.73 23.30 4.39
N GLY A 121 11.90 23.54 3.80
CA GLY A 121 12.57 22.65 2.83
C GLY A 121 14.08 22.77 3.03
N GLU A 122 14.81 21.66 2.90
CA GLU A 122 16.27 21.65 2.99
C GLU A 122 16.91 22.36 1.78
N LEU A 123 17.91 23.20 2.02
CA LEU A 123 18.66 23.93 0.99
C LEU A 123 20.13 23.51 1.03
N THR A 124 20.63 22.91 -0.05
CA THR A 124 22.05 22.87 -0.39
C THR A 124 22.40 24.08 -1.25
N ALA A 125 23.34 24.91 -0.80
CA ALA A 125 23.81 26.08 -1.54
C ALA A 125 24.78 25.68 -2.67
N SER A 126 24.62 26.28 -3.84
CA SER A 126 25.68 26.38 -4.85
C SER A 126 26.00 27.86 -5.07
N ASP A 127 27.28 28.20 -5.08
CA ASP A 127 27.78 29.56 -5.22
C ASP A 127 27.61 30.03 -6.68
N GLY A 128 26.80 31.07 -6.90
CA GLY A 128 26.66 31.73 -8.19
C GLY A 128 25.91 33.06 -8.05
N VAL A 129 26.62 34.17 -8.26
CA VAL A 129 26.04 35.52 -8.33
C VAL A 129 25.38 35.70 -9.69
N VAL A 130 24.12 36.10 -9.73
CA VAL A 130 23.45 36.56 -10.96
C VAL A 130 22.92 37.97 -10.71
N GLU A 131 23.52 38.95 -11.37
CA GLU A 131 23.01 40.34 -11.46
C GLU A 131 22.10 40.47 -12.70
N TYR A 132 20.98 41.18 -12.55
CA TYR A 132 20.20 41.69 -13.70
C TYR A 132 19.98 43.20 -13.54
N SER A 133 20.37 43.97 -14.56
CA SER A 133 19.94 45.36 -14.75
C SER A 133 18.77 45.41 -15.72
N ILE A 134 17.70 46.14 -15.38
CA ILE A 134 16.57 46.39 -16.28
C ILE A 134 16.76 47.76 -16.93
N GLU A 135 17.03 47.78 -18.24
CA GLU A 135 16.87 48.99 -19.07
C GLU A 135 15.51 48.98 -19.79
N ASN A 136 14.92 50.18 -19.84
CA ASN A 136 13.62 50.50 -20.39
C ASN A 136 13.46 50.13 -21.88
N SER A 137 12.51 49.26 -22.22
CA SER A 137 11.69 49.45 -23.43
C SER A 137 10.35 48.73 -23.33
N LYS A 138 9.31 49.42 -23.78
CA LYS A 138 7.90 48.97 -23.78
C LYS A 138 7.70 47.86 -24.81
N ILE A 139 7.41 46.64 -24.36
CA ILE A 139 6.71 45.63 -25.16
C ILE A 139 5.72 44.91 -24.24
N GLN A 140 4.43 44.93 -24.61
CA GLN A 140 3.36 44.15 -23.97
C GLN A 140 3.37 42.73 -24.58
N PRO A 141 3.58 41.65 -23.82
CA PRO A 141 3.49 40.30 -24.38
C PRO A 141 2.05 39.80 -24.37
N ASN A 142 1.63 39.13 -25.45
CA ASN A 142 0.36 38.42 -25.50
C ASN A 142 0.47 37.06 -24.80
N LYS A 143 -0.68 36.53 -24.37
CA LYS A 143 -0.83 35.28 -23.59
C LYS A 143 -0.16 34.05 -24.24
N ALA A 144 0.01 34.03 -25.57
CA ALA A 144 0.59 32.89 -26.31
C ALA A 144 2.13 32.83 -26.28
N GLN A 145 2.82 33.88 -25.81
CA GLN A 145 4.26 33.83 -25.50
C GLN A 145 4.53 33.40 -24.06
N PHE A 146 3.59 33.64 -23.15
CA PHE A 146 3.68 33.20 -21.75
C PHE A 146 3.57 31.67 -21.64
N ASP A 147 2.66 31.05 -22.42
CA ASP A 147 2.45 29.60 -22.39
C ASP A 147 3.56 28.79 -23.10
N ARG A 148 4.43 29.44 -23.88
CA ARG A 148 5.54 28.77 -24.59
C ARG A 148 6.83 28.63 -23.77
N LEU A 149 7.02 29.43 -22.72
CA LEU A 149 8.19 29.37 -21.84
C LEU A 149 8.11 28.23 -20.80
N PHE A 150 6.92 27.69 -20.53
CA PHE A 150 6.71 26.64 -19.52
C PHE A 150 6.64 25.20 -20.05
N ARG A 151 6.77 24.97 -21.37
CA ARG A 151 6.64 23.61 -21.95
C ARG A 151 7.93 22.96 -22.48
N ARG A 152 9.11 23.57 -22.33
CA ARG A 152 10.38 22.89 -22.67
C ARG A 152 11.48 23.24 -21.68
N GLY A 153 11.83 22.29 -20.83
CA GLY A 153 13.02 22.33 -19.97
C GLY A 153 12.92 21.39 -18.78
N ASN A 154 13.36 20.14 -18.95
CA ASN A 154 13.70 19.25 -17.85
C ASN A 154 14.92 19.82 -17.10
N TYR A 155 14.69 20.49 -15.98
CA TYR A 155 15.69 20.74 -14.93
C TYR A 155 14.98 20.71 -13.57
N SER A 156 15.17 19.64 -12.79
CA SER A 156 14.78 19.58 -11.39
C SER A 156 16.00 19.81 -10.50
N GLY A 157 16.47 21.05 -10.45
CA GLY A 157 17.15 21.61 -9.28
C GLY A 157 16.11 22.45 -8.53
N GLY A 158 15.93 22.21 -7.24
CA GLY A 158 14.88 22.87 -6.44
C GLY A 158 15.01 24.39 -6.48
N PHE A 159 13.97 25.07 -6.98
CA PHE A 159 13.76 26.49 -6.74
C PHE A 159 12.73 26.66 -5.62
N SER A 160 13.08 27.44 -4.61
CA SER A 160 12.11 28.04 -3.69
C SER A 160 11.53 29.28 -4.35
N GLY A 161 10.22 29.30 -4.62
CA GLY A 161 9.51 30.48 -5.12
C GLY A 161 8.70 31.16 -4.02
N VAL A 162 8.59 32.50 -4.07
CA VAL A 162 7.57 33.26 -3.34
C VAL A 162 6.29 33.22 -4.18
N VAL A 163 5.21 32.66 -3.64
CA VAL A 163 3.90 32.67 -4.31
C VAL A 163 3.16 33.95 -3.89
N MET A 164 2.82 34.80 -4.85
CA MET A 164 1.88 35.91 -4.65
C MET A 164 0.61 35.60 -5.45
N THR A 165 -0.53 35.50 -4.75
CA THR A 165 -1.83 35.22 -5.36
C THR A 165 -2.68 36.48 -5.32
N GLN A 166 -3.22 36.88 -6.48
CA GLN A 166 -4.21 37.96 -6.58
C GLN A 166 -5.61 37.34 -6.72
N PHE A 167 -6.58 37.85 -5.96
CA PHE A 167 -8.00 37.56 -6.17
C PHE A 167 -8.67 38.82 -6.73
N SER A 168 -9.34 38.69 -7.89
CA SER A 168 -10.32 39.69 -8.36
C SER A 168 -11.71 39.26 -7.88
N LEU A 169 -12.51 40.25 -7.51
CA LEU A 169 -13.82 40.10 -6.88
C LEU A 169 -14.86 40.80 -7.77
N ASP A 170 -14.93 40.39 -9.03
CA ASP A 170 -15.86 40.94 -9.99
C ASP A 170 -16.05 39.98 -11.18
N GLY A 171 -16.79 38.91 -10.90
CA GLY A 171 -17.28 37.99 -11.91
C GLY A 171 -18.22 38.71 -12.89
N LYS A 172 -17.75 38.93 -14.12
CA LYS A 172 -18.57 39.03 -15.32
C LYS A 172 -17.81 38.48 -16.52
N VAL A 173 -18.35 37.42 -17.11
CA VAL A 173 -18.05 37.01 -18.49
C VAL A 173 -19.34 37.25 -19.27
N GLU A 174 -19.30 38.22 -20.19
CA GLU A 174 -20.30 38.32 -21.27
C GLU A 174 -19.77 37.51 -22.46
N GLN A 175 -20.57 36.55 -22.92
CA GLN A 175 -20.31 35.77 -24.11
C GLN A 175 -21.36 36.16 -25.15
N GLU A 176 -20.95 36.78 -26.25
CA GLU A 176 -21.81 36.98 -27.42
C GLU A 176 -21.70 35.79 -28.39
N VAL A 177 -22.88 35.31 -28.79
CA VAL A 177 -23.13 34.22 -29.73
C VAL A 177 -23.32 34.82 -31.13
N TYR A 178 -22.72 34.21 -32.16
CA TYR A 178 -23.22 34.30 -33.52
C TYR A 178 -23.55 32.92 -34.08
N HIS A 179 -24.84 32.74 -34.42
CA HIS A 179 -25.35 31.70 -35.29
C HIS A 179 -25.28 32.15 -36.75
N THR A 180 -24.89 31.26 -37.65
CA THR A 180 -25.59 31.05 -38.94
C THR A 180 -25.57 29.56 -39.29
N SER A 181 -26.72 29.06 -39.73
CA SER A 181 -27.01 27.68 -40.15
C SER A 181 -27.02 27.56 -41.70
N PRO A 182 -27.64 26.54 -42.33
CA PRO A 182 -27.05 25.25 -42.74
C PRO A 182 -27.23 24.96 -44.26
N GLY A 183 -26.71 23.82 -44.76
CA GLY A 183 -27.13 23.31 -46.07
C GLY A 183 -26.41 22.04 -46.53
N LEU A 184 -27.17 20.94 -46.64
CA LEU A 184 -26.82 19.65 -47.26
C LEU A 184 -26.61 19.79 -48.79
N GLU A 185 -25.82 18.91 -49.41
CA GLU A 185 -26.32 17.80 -50.25
C GLU A 185 -25.17 16.97 -50.88
N SER A 186 -25.56 15.75 -51.26
CA SER A 186 -24.82 14.57 -51.73
C SER A 186 -24.23 14.65 -53.15
N GLU A 187 -23.25 13.79 -53.45
CA GLU A 187 -23.26 12.75 -54.51
C GLU A 187 -21.85 12.29 -54.93
N LEU A 188 -21.64 10.97 -54.98
CA LEU A 188 -20.70 10.24 -55.86
C LEU A 188 -21.48 9.90 -57.15
N PRO A 189 -20.90 9.57 -58.34
CA PRO A 189 -19.71 8.70 -58.50
C PRO A 189 -18.82 8.85 -59.78
N GLU A 190 -17.78 8.00 -59.83
CA GLU A 190 -17.18 7.29 -60.99
C GLU A 190 -16.30 7.95 -62.09
N ASN A 191 -15.08 7.38 -62.18
CA ASN A 191 -14.36 6.83 -63.36
C ASN A 191 -13.54 7.68 -64.36
N SER A 192 -12.45 7.00 -64.78
CA SER A 192 -11.50 7.25 -65.89
C SER A 192 -10.46 8.35 -65.67
N GLY A 193 -9.20 8.28 -66.10
CA GLY A 193 -8.45 7.33 -66.93
C GLY A 193 -7.06 7.95 -67.19
N ASN A 194 -6.07 7.10 -67.50
CA ASN A 194 -4.69 7.48 -67.82
C ASN A 194 -4.58 8.59 -68.88
N LEU A 195 -3.67 9.56 -68.66
CA LEU A 195 -3.04 10.33 -69.73
C LEU A 195 -1.67 10.87 -69.30
N THR A 196 -0.66 10.45 -70.05
CA THR A 196 0.74 10.89 -70.07
C THR A 196 0.86 12.38 -70.36
N LEU A 197 1.67 13.11 -69.56
CA LEU A 197 1.99 14.52 -69.80
C LEU A 197 3.41 14.67 -70.38
N HIS A 198 3.49 15.37 -71.51
CA HIS A 198 4.72 15.89 -72.11
C HIS A 198 5.30 17.05 -71.28
N GLU A 199 6.63 17.12 -71.27
CA GLU A 199 7.46 18.25 -70.85
C GLU A 199 6.97 19.61 -71.40
N VAL A 200 6.74 20.57 -70.50
CA VAL A 200 6.89 22.00 -70.78
C VAL A 200 7.56 22.66 -69.58
N VAL A 201 8.81 23.10 -69.80
CA VAL A 201 9.61 23.90 -68.87
C VAL A 201 9.03 25.32 -68.83
N VAL A 202 8.52 25.74 -67.66
CA VAL A 202 8.31 27.15 -67.33
C VAL A 202 8.85 27.42 -65.93
N ASN A 203 9.98 28.14 -65.88
CA ASN A 203 10.54 28.71 -64.67
C ASN A 203 9.56 29.72 -64.05
N ARG A 204 9.09 29.42 -62.83
CA ARG A 204 8.53 30.40 -61.89
C ARG A 204 9.03 30.09 -60.47
N PRO A 205 9.24 31.12 -59.62
CA PRO A 205 9.88 30.98 -58.33
C PRO A 205 9.01 30.16 -57.36
N ALA A 206 9.67 29.35 -56.55
CA ALA A 206 9.04 28.47 -55.56
C ALA A 206 8.12 29.25 -54.62
N ILE A 207 6.83 29.00 -54.72
CA ILE A 207 5.89 29.21 -53.62
C ILE A 207 5.88 27.89 -52.85
N GLU A 208 6.39 27.93 -51.63
CA GLU A 208 6.33 26.83 -50.67
C GLU A 208 4.86 26.57 -50.31
N ILE A 209 4.24 25.61 -50.99
CA ILE A 209 2.94 25.07 -50.59
C ILE A 209 3.22 24.16 -49.41
N LYS A 210 2.90 24.61 -48.20
CA LYS A 210 2.83 23.72 -47.04
C LYS A 210 1.87 22.57 -47.37
N PRO A 211 2.24 21.31 -47.08
CA PRO A 211 1.33 20.19 -47.31
C PRO A 211 0.00 20.45 -46.60
N PRO A 212 -1.13 19.96 -47.15
CA PRO A 212 -2.42 20.07 -46.48
C PRO A 212 -2.24 19.52 -45.07
N ILE A 213 -2.69 20.30 -44.09
CA ILE A 213 -2.77 19.87 -42.69
C ILE A 213 -3.57 18.56 -42.74
N GLU A 214 -2.86 17.45 -42.53
CA GLU A 214 -3.46 16.16 -42.30
C GLU A 214 -4.38 16.37 -41.10
N VAL A 215 -5.69 16.31 -41.35
CA VAL A 215 -6.67 16.35 -40.26
C VAL A 215 -6.40 15.07 -39.48
N GLU A 216 -5.65 15.22 -38.38
CA GLU A 216 -5.37 14.14 -37.43
C GLU A 216 -6.70 13.45 -37.15
N LYS A 217 -6.79 12.22 -37.63
CA LYS A 217 -7.87 11.31 -37.26
C LYS A 217 -7.81 11.26 -35.73
N PRO A 218 -8.88 11.65 -35.00
CA PRO A 218 -8.81 11.73 -33.55
C PRO A 218 -8.30 10.39 -33.04
N GLU A 219 -7.17 10.42 -32.32
CA GLU A 219 -6.60 9.23 -31.71
C GLU A 219 -7.72 8.49 -30.97
N PRO A 220 -7.85 7.16 -31.15
CA PRO A 220 -8.79 6.40 -30.36
C PRO A 220 -8.43 6.66 -28.89
N LYS A 221 -9.38 7.26 -28.16
CA LYS A 221 -9.22 7.44 -26.71
C LYS A 221 -8.83 6.08 -26.14
N PRO A 222 -7.84 6.02 -25.23
CA PRO A 222 -7.50 4.79 -24.53
C PRO A 222 -8.80 4.14 -24.03
N PRO A 223 -8.94 2.81 -24.15
CA PRO A 223 -10.09 2.13 -23.59
C PRO A 223 -10.20 2.55 -22.12
N VAL A 224 -11.32 3.16 -21.76
CA VAL A 224 -11.64 3.44 -20.37
C VAL A 224 -11.61 2.09 -19.67
N ASP A 225 -10.78 1.95 -18.63
CA ASP A 225 -10.71 0.73 -17.83
C ASP A 225 -12.13 0.32 -17.45
N GLN A 226 -12.64 -0.73 -18.10
CA GLN A 226 -13.98 -1.20 -17.81
C GLN A 226 -13.97 -1.73 -16.37
N PRO A 227 -14.96 -1.34 -15.55
CA PRO A 227 -15.04 -1.85 -14.20
C PRO A 227 -15.09 -3.39 -14.26
N LYS A 228 -14.18 -4.03 -13.51
CA LYS A 228 -14.18 -5.50 -13.37
C LYS A 228 -15.58 -5.97 -12.94
N ALA A 229 -16.01 -7.09 -13.51
CA ALA A 229 -17.35 -7.62 -13.27
C ALA A 229 -17.65 -7.77 -11.77
N PRO A 230 -18.89 -7.49 -11.32
CA PRO A 230 -19.28 -7.69 -9.93
C PRO A 230 -19.10 -9.15 -9.50
N GLY A 231 -19.11 -9.38 -8.18
CA GLY A 231 -19.01 -10.72 -7.59
C GLY A 231 -20.23 -11.57 -7.95
N GLN A 232 -20.34 -12.79 -7.44
CA GLN A 232 -21.52 -13.62 -7.75
C GLN A 232 -22.83 -12.99 -7.21
N PRO A 233 -24.01 -13.25 -7.81
CA PRO A 233 -25.29 -12.82 -7.23
C PRO A 233 -25.49 -13.37 -5.82
N GLY A 234 -26.20 -12.65 -4.95
CA GLY A 234 -26.47 -13.07 -3.57
C GLY A 234 -25.29 -12.95 -2.58
N TYR A 235 -24.09 -12.62 -3.06
CA TYR A 235 -22.88 -12.49 -2.26
C TYR A 235 -22.66 -11.05 -1.77
N GLY A 236 -22.22 -10.88 -0.52
CA GLY A 236 -21.88 -9.59 0.10
C GLY A 236 -22.42 -9.42 1.53
N ALA A 237 -22.30 -8.19 2.06
CA ALA A 237 -22.96 -7.75 3.28
C ALA A 237 -24.48 -7.64 3.06
N VAL A 238 -25.26 -8.46 3.76
CA VAL A 238 -26.72 -8.51 3.65
C VAL A 238 -27.36 -7.58 4.66
N PHE A 239 -28.11 -6.61 4.13
CA PHE A 239 -28.99 -5.74 4.88
C PHE A 239 -30.39 -6.31 4.81
N ASN A 240 -30.97 -6.68 5.96
CA ASN A 240 -32.28 -7.31 6.05
C ASN A 240 -33.46 -6.31 5.93
N GLY A 241 -33.20 -5.01 6.02
CA GLY A 241 -34.23 -3.96 5.98
C GLY A 241 -35.00 -3.75 7.29
N GLU A 242 -34.62 -4.43 8.37
CA GLU A 242 -35.23 -4.32 9.69
C GLU A 242 -34.32 -3.55 10.65
N ASP A 243 -33.14 -4.11 10.91
CA ASP A 243 -32.16 -3.59 11.86
C ASP A 243 -30.73 -3.54 11.30
N ALA A 244 -30.48 -4.13 10.13
CA ALA A 244 -29.17 -4.11 9.49
C ALA A 244 -28.89 -2.80 8.74
N TYR A 245 -27.73 -2.18 8.98
CA TYR A 245 -27.24 -0.99 8.26
C TYR A 245 -25.72 -0.80 8.45
N ALA A 246 -25.13 0.17 7.75
CA ALA A 246 -23.74 0.57 8.00
C ALA A 246 -23.65 2.03 8.45
N GLU A 247 -22.76 2.31 9.39
CA GLU A 247 -22.46 3.64 9.94
C GLU A 247 -20.97 3.97 9.77
N PHE A 248 -20.67 5.25 9.62
CA PHE A 248 -19.29 5.73 9.52
C PHE A 248 -19.22 7.19 9.97
N ALA A 249 -18.00 7.68 10.23
CA ALA A 249 -17.77 9.08 10.55
C ALA A 249 -18.35 10.01 9.48
N ASP A 250 -18.78 11.20 9.88
CA ASP A 250 -19.32 12.19 8.93
C ASP A 250 -18.32 12.45 7.80
N TRP A 251 -18.66 11.97 6.61
CA TRP A 251 -17.91 12.19 5.40
C TRP A 251 -18.49 13.40 4.69
N GLN A 252 -17.65 14.37 4.34
CA GLN A 252 -18.04 15.58 3.62
C GLN A 252 -17.11 15.81 2.44
N ALA A 253 -17.70 16.12 1.29
CA ALA A 253 -16.95 16.48 0.11
C ALA A 253 -16.43 17.92 0.16
N GLN A 254 -15.25 18.10 -0.41
CA GLN A 254 -14.57 19.39 -0.61
C GLN A 254 -14.51 19.76 -2.10
N GLY A 255 -14.51 18.78 -3.00
CA GLY A 255 -14.55 18.94 -4.45
C GLY A 255 -15.58 18.02 -5.11
N ASP A 256 -15.40 17.79 -6.41
CA ASP A 256 -16.16 16.79 -7.17
C ASP A 256 -16.02 15.39 -6.54
N ILE A 257 -17.06 14.57 -6.65
CA ILE A 257 -17.14 13.30 -5.92
C ILE A 257 -17.38 12.17 -6.89
N GLN A 258 -16.76 11.01 -6.64
CA GLN A 258 -17.13 9.75 -7.25
C GLN A 258 -17.62 8.78 -6.17
N VAL A 259 -18.79 8.18 -6.40
CA VAL A 259 -19.32 7.08 -5.61
C VAL A 259 -19.36 5.84 -6.48
N ARG A 260 -18.72 4.75 -6.04
CA ARG A 260 -18.77 3.44 -6.70
C ARG A 260 -19.35 2.41 -5.74
N ALA A 261 -20.30 1.62 -6.20
CA ALA A 261 -20.87 0.54 -5.41
C ALA A 261 -21.05 -0.72 -6.27
N TRP A 262 -20.58 -1.83 -5.72
CA TRP A 262 -20.84 -3.17 -6.25
C TRP A 262 -21.94 -3.77 -5.40
N LEU A 263 -23.08 -4.02 -6.03
CA LEU A 263 -24.29 -4.51 -5.38
C LEU A 263 -24.35 -6.04 -5.52
N GLY A 264 -25.07 -6.70 -4.61
CA GLY A 264 -25.57 -8.05 -4.86
C GLY A 264 -26.87 -7.98 -5.67
N GLU A 265 -27.88 -8.72 -5.23
CA GLU A 265 -29.21 -8.68 -5.87
C GLU A 265 -30.04 -7.50 -5.38
N LEU A 266 -30.68 -6.80 -6.32
CA LEU A 266 -31.74 -5.84 -6.02
C LEU A 266 -33.07 -6.58 -5.88
N THR A 267 -33.84 -6.26 -4.86
CA THR A 267 -35.15 -6.90 -4.63
C THR A 267 -36.21 -6.36 -5.59
N ALA A 268 -36.61 -7.19 -6.56
CA ALA A 268 -37.78 -6.93 -7.39
C ALA A 268 -39.08 -7.21 -6.63
N LYS A 269 -40.11 -6.40 -6.87
CA LYS A 269 -41.49 -6.66 -6.45
C LYS A 269 -42.13 -7.71 -7.35
N ALA A 270 -43.28 -8.23 -6.91
CA ALA A 270 -44.08 -9.19 -7.66
C ALA A 270 -44.51 -8.70 -9.06
N ASP A 271 -44.61 -7.39 -9.27
CA ASP A 271 -44.94 -6.78 -10.55
C ASP A 271 -43.71 -6.49 -11.44
N GLY A 272 -42.51 -6.91 -11.01
CA GLY A 272 -41.24 -6.67 -11.70
C GLY A 272 -40.66 -5.26 -11.50
N SER A 273 -41.33 -4.38 -10.75
CA SER A 273 -40.79 -3.08 -10.37
C SER A 273 -39.81 -3.21 -9.20
N TYR A 274 -38.94 -2.21 -9.00
CA TYR A 274 -37.95 -2.22 -7.91
C TYR A 274 -38.23 -1.05 -6.97
N ASP A 275 -38.13 -1.31 -5.66
CA ASP A 275 -38.14 -0.23 -4.67
C ASP A 275 -36.86 0.61 -4.74
N TRP A 276 -36.96 1.85 -4.27
CA TRP A 276 -35.78 2.68 -4.07
C TRP A 276 -34.98 2.19 -2.87
N LEU A 277 -33.74 1.78 -3.15
CA LEU A 277 -32.71 1.50 -2.16
C LEU A 277 -31.98 2.81 -1.82
N HIS A 278 -31.96 3.20 -0.54
CA HIS A 278 -31.12 4.30 -0.06
C HIS A 278 -29.70 3.79 0.21
N LEU A 279 -28.86 3.82 -0.82
CA LEU A 279 -27.49 3.34 -0.78
C LEU A 279 -26.66 4.14 0.23
N LEU A 280 -26.73 5.48 0.18
CA LEU A 280 -26.05 6.38 1.13
C LEU A 280 -27.02 7.41 1.68
N SER A 281 -26.83 7.81 2.94
CA SER A 281 -27.55 8.92 3.53
C SER A 281 -26.75 9.66 4.60
N ASN A 282 -27.24 10.84 4.97
CA ASN A 282 -26.80 11.56 6.16
C ASN A 282 -27.95 11.72 7.14
N ALA A 283 -27.73 11.28 8.38
CA ALA A 283 -28.72 11.29 9.44
C ALA A 283 -29.19 12.69 9.85
N ALA A 284 -28.33 13.70 9.75
CA ALA A 284 -28.59 15.04 10.27
C ALA A 284 -29.40 15.91 9.31
N ASN A 285 -29.12 15.83 8.01
CA ASN A 285 -29.73 16.70 7.00
C ASN A 285 -30.68 15.96 6.03
N GLY A 286 -30.77 14.62 6.13
CA GLY A 286 -31.65 13.80 5.31
C GLY A 286 -31.23 13.68 3.84
N GLN A 287 -30.03 14.18 3.47
CA GLN A 287 -29.42 13.95 2.18
C GLN A 287 -29.29 12.45 1.92
N SER A 288 -29.51 12.05 0.67
CA SER A 288 -29.35 10.65 0.31
C SER A 288 -29.06 10.45 -1.16
N LEU A 289 -28.26 9.44 -1.46
CA LEU A 289 -28.16 8.81 -2.77
C LEU A 289 -29.04 7.56 -2.76
N ARG A 290 -30.00 7.48 -3.68
CA ARG A 290 -30.85 6.30 -3.84
C ARG A 290 -30.80 5.75 -5.25
N VAL A 291 -30.92 4.44 -5.34
CA VAL A 291 -30.83 3.66 -6.57
C VAL A 291 -32.04 2.73 -6.68
N ASN A 292 -32.51 2.47 -7.89
CA ASN A 292 -33.39 1.34 -8.21
C ASN A 292 -32.80 0.61 -9.42
N ASN A 293 -33.52 -0.31 -10.08
CA ASN A 293 -32.95 -1.06 -11.21
C ASN A 293 -32.40 -0.22 -12.36
N GLY A 294 -32.94 0.97 -12.65
CA GLY A 294 -32.47 1.74 -13.81
C GLY A 294 -32.38 3.23 -13.58
N SER A 295 -32.41 3.66 -12.33
CA SER A 295 -32.46 5.07 -11.97
C SER A 295 -31.62 5.34 -10.74
N VAL A 296 -31.02 6.53 -10.73
CA VAL A 296 -30.32 7.09 -9.57
C VAL A 296 -30.90 8.46 -9.29
N GLN A 297 -31.13 8.76 -8.03
CA GLN A 297 -31.56 10.07 -7.60
C GLN A 297 -30.81 10.49 -6.35
N MET A 298 -30.40 11.74 -6.31
CA MET A 298 -29.72 12.31 -5.19
C MET A 298 -30.51 13.52 -4.66
N GLN A 299 -30.58 13.65 -3.34
CA GLN A 299 -31.20 14.80 -2.71
C GLN A 299 -30.17 15.91 -2.46
N PHE A 300 -30.49 17.12 -2.92
CA PHE A 300 -29.77 18.35 -2.60
C PHE A 300 -30.78 19.36 -2.06
N ASP A 301 -30.75 19.59 -0.74
CA ASP A 301 -31.75 20.42 -0.06
C ASP A 301 -33.20 19.94 -0.36
N ARG A 302 -33.98 20.75 -1.08
CA ARG A 302 -35.34 20.44 -1.55
C ARG A 302 -35.41 19.91 -2.99
N SER A 303 -34.27 19.84 -3.66
CA SER A 303 -34.15 19.35 -5.04
C SER A 303 -33.78 17.87 -5.04
N TYR A 304 -34.24 17.16 -6.07
CA TYR A 304 -33.99 15.73 -6.24
C TYR A 304 -33.57 15.39 -7.68
N PRO A 305 -32.44 15.96 -8.16
CA PRO A 305 -31.91 15.62 -9.47
C PRO A 305 -31.61 14.11 -9.55
N GLY A 306 -31.84 13.55 -10.72
CA GLY A 306 -31.63 12.13 -10.95
C GLY A 306 -31.67 11.77 -12.42
N VAL A 307 -31.05 10.63 -12.73
CA VAL A 307 -31.18 9.96 -14.01
C VAL A 307 -32.26 8.90 -13.86
N TYR A 308 -33.28 8.94 -14.72
CA TYR A 308 -34.41 8.01 -14.66
C TYR A 308 -34.45 7.12 -15.91
N GLY A 309 -34.30 5.82 -15.71
CA GLY A 309 -34.37 4.79 -16.75
C GLY A 309 -33.11 4.67 -17.64
N GLY A 310 -33.02 3.53 -18.34
CA GLY A 310 -31.96 3.21 -19.31
C GLY A 310 -30.58 2.97 -18.71
N LEU A 311 -30.55 2.49 -17.47
CA LEU A 311 -29.45 1.81 -16.81
C LEU A 311 -29.99 0.44 -16.35
N ASP A 312 -29.12 -0.53 -16.06
CA ASP A 312 -29.51 -1.88 -15.66
C ASP A 312 -28.70 -2.37 -14.44
N PHE A 313 -28.96 -1.75 -13.29
CA PHE A 313 -28.27 -2.05 -12.05
C PHE A 313 -28.62 -3.43 -11.46
N ALA A 314 -29.77 -4.03 -11.77
CA ALA A 314 -30.07 -5.39 -11.31
C ALA A 314 -29.22 -6.42 -12.05
N SER A 315 -28.97 -6.23 -13.34
CA SER A 315 -28.11 -7.11 -14.13
C SER A 315 -26.62 -6.80 -13.92
N LYS A 316 -26.26 -5.52 -14.04
CA LYS A 316 -24.87 -5.05 -13.98
C LYS A 316 -24.33 -5.00 -12.58
N ARG A 317 -25.18 -4.79 -11.57
CA ARG A 317 -24.81 -4.80 -10.14
C ARG A 317 -23.62 -3.90 -9.81
N PHE A 318 -23.44 -2.85 -10.60
CA PHE A 318 -22.41 -1.85 -10.44
C PHE A 318 -23.07 -0.49 -10.61
N VAL A 319 -22.82 0.42 -9.68
CA VAL A 319 -23.29 1.80 -9.73
C VAL A 319 -22.08 2.69 -9.61
N GLU A 320 -21.88 3.57 -10.59
CA GLU A 320 -20.94 4.68 -10.49
C GLU A 320 -21.70 6.00 -10.61
N VAL A 321 -21.45 6.92 -9.70
CA VAL A 321 -22.04 8.26 -9.69
C VAL A 321 -20.93 9.28 -9.53
N THR A 322 -20.76 10.14 -10.54
CA THR A 322 -19.88 11.31 -10.46
C THR A 322 -20.73 12.56 -10.26
N ILE A 323 -20.41 13.34 -9.22
CA ILE A 323 -21.11 14.56 -8.83
C ILE A 323 -20.16 15.73 -9.02
N SER A 324 -20.48 16.57 -9.99
CA SER A 324 -19.76 17.83 -10.26
C SER A 324 -20.71 19.01 -10.09
N ALA A 325 -20.18 20.21 -9.94
CA ALA A 325 -21.01 21.41 -9.84
C ALA A 325 -21.98 21.51 -11.04
N GLY A 326 -23.28 21.53 -10.75
CA GLY A 326 -24.36 21.60 -11.75
C GLY A 326 -24.62 20.32 -12.54
N LYS A 327 -23.93 19.20 -12.25
CA LYS A 327 -23.98 18.00 -13.10
C LYS A 327 -23.90 16.69 -12.31
N LEU A 328 -24.76 15.74 -12.66
CA LEU A 328 -24.74 14.37 -12.14
C LEU A 328 -24.53 13.42 -13.31
N THR A 329 -23.45 12.64 -13.26
CA THR A 329 -23.14 11.58 -14.23
C THR A 329 -23.29 10.22 -13.54
N VAL A 330 -24.00 9.29 -14.18
CA VAL A 330 -24.35 7.98 -13.62
C VAL A 330 -23.99 6.90 -14.64
N SER A 331 -23.33 5.84 -14.19
CA SER A 331 -23.02 4.67 -15.02
C SER A 331 -23.33 3.35 -14.32
N ASP A 332 -23.71 2.35 -15.10
CA ASP A 332 -23.81 0.94 -14.68
C ASP A 332 -22.60 0.09 -15.16
N GLY A 333 -21.55 0.76 -15.64
CA GLY A 333 -20.34 0.15 -16.21
C GLY A 333 -20.36 0.02 -17.73
N ASP A 334 -21.56 -0.07 -18.33
CA ASP A 334 -21.74 -0.19 -19.78
C ASP A 334 -22.35 1.07 -20.38
N VAL A 335 -23.36 1.62 -19.71
CA VAL A 335 -24.11 2.79 -20.12
C VAL A 335 -23.78 3.92 -19.16
N GLN A 336 -23.58 5.12 -19.71
CA GLN A 336 -23.41 6.35 -18.96
C GLN A 336 -24.52 7.33 -19.34
N LYS A 337 -25.07 8.01 -18.34
CA LYS A 337 -26.08 9.06 -18.49
C LYS A 337 -25.75 10.26 -17.63
N GLU A 338 -26.22 11.43 -18.05
CA GLU A 338 -25.93 12.69 -17.40
C GLU A 338 -27.19 13.54 -17.27
N ILE A 339 -27.26 14.33 -16.20
CA ILE A 339 -28.26 15.39 -16.05
C ILE A 339 -27.59 16.66 -15.53
N ALA A 340 -27.97 17.80 -16.09
CA ALA A 340 -27.62 19.11 -15.59
C ALA A 340 -28.72 19.63 -14.67
N ASN A 341 -28.34 20.12 -13.49
CA ASN A 341 -29.26 20.76 -12.54
C ASN A 341 -28.47 21.67 -11.60
N GLU A 342 -28.85 22.95 -11.54
CA GLU A 342 -28.13 23.95 -10.73
C GLU A 342 -28.10 23.64 -9.23
N ALA A 343 -29.03 22.82 -8.72
CA ALA A 343 -29.03 22.44 -7.31
C ALA A 343 -27.90 21.44 -6.94
N ILE A 344 -27.24 20.84 -7.94
CA ILE A 344 -26.16 19.88 -7.71
C ILE A 344 -24.90 20.66 -7.30
N HIS A 345 -24.52 20.54 -6.04
CA HIS A 345 -23.30 21.14 -5.50
C HIS A 345 -22.53 20.07 -4.72
N PRO A 346 -21.39 19.58 -5.22
CA PRO A 346 -20.69 18.48 -4.59
C PRO A 346 -20.18 18.85 -3.19
N SER A 347 -19.76 20.09 -2.95
CA SER A 347 -19.35 20.57 -1.62
C SER A 347 -20.45 20.56 -0.55
N LYS A 348 -21.73 20.39 -0.94
CA LYS A 348 -22.86 20.22 -0.02
C LYS A 348 -23.14 18.75 0.30
N VAL A 349 -22.39 17.82 -0.25
CA VAL A 349 -22.62 16.38 -0.06
C VAL A 349 -21.94 15.91 1.21
N THR A 350 -22.76 15.34 2.09
CA THR A 350 -22.34 14.64 3.29
C THR A 350 -23.01 13.28 3.39
N PHE A 351 -22.30 12.29 3.93
CA PHE A 351 -22.81 10.95 4.20
C PHE A 351 -22.26 10.45 5.53
N ASN A 352 -23.05 9.67 6.26
CA ASN A 352 -22.59 8.97 7.46
C ASN A 352 -23.24 7.59 7.66
N ARG A 353 -24.07 7.17 6.71
CA ARG A 353 -24.79 5.90 6.75
C ARG A 353 -24.95 5.29 5.38
N ALA A 354 -25.05 3.97 5.34
CA ALA A 354 -25.51 3.21 4.18
C ALA A 354 -26.70 2.31 4.57
N TYR A 355 -27.62 2.07 3.62
CA TYR A 355 -28.84 1.24 3.81
C TYR A 355 -29.78 1.70 4.94
N PHE A 356 -29.67 2.95 5.38
CA PHE A 356 -30.51 3.55 6.43
C PHE A 356 -30.92 4.96 6.02
N ARG A 357 -32.18 5.35 6.28
CA ARG A 357 -32.64 6.74 6.16
C ARG A 357 -33.87 7.01 7.05
N ASN A 358 -33.83 8.09 7.83
CA ASN A 358 -34.97 8.57 8.64
C ASN A 358 -35.63 7.48 9.50
N GLY A 359 -34.82 6.64 10.17
CA GLY A 359 -35.30 5.54 11.00
C GLY A 359 -35.66 4.26 10.24
N LYS A 360 -35.84 4.34 8.92
CA LYS A 360 -36.12 3.20 8.05
C LYS A 360 -34.82 2.58 7.51
N LYS A 361 -34.73 1.25 7.59
CA LYS A 361 -33.64 0.46 7.01
C LYS A 361 -34.11 -0.07 5.66
N TYR A 362 -33.17 -0.39 4.78
CA TYR A 362 -33.46 -0.84 3.43
C TYR A 362 -32.82 -2.20 3.21
N PRO A 363 -33.54 -3.17 2.63
CA PRO A 363 -32.97 -4.46 2.33
C PRO A 363 -32.06 -4.36 1.10
N GLY A 364 -31.05 -5.23 1.05
CA GLY A 364 -30.22 -5.44 -0.12
C GLY A 364 -28.86 -6.01 0.24
N ILE A 365 -27.98 -6.16 -0.75
CA ILE A 365 -26.67 -6.77 -0.57
C ILE A 365 -25.61 -5.82 -1.11
N LEU A 366 -24.54 -5.58 -0.35
CA LEU A 366 -23.40 -4.74 -0.73
C LEU A 366 -22.13 -5.58 -0.79
N GLN A 367 -21.49 -5.62 -1.96
CA GLN A 367 -20.23 -6.32 -2.18
C GLN A 367 -19.05 -5.40 -1.90
N ALA A 368 -19.13 -4.16 -2.38
CA ALA A 368 -18.21 -3.09 -2.00
C ALA A 368 -18.83 -1.71 -2.19
N LEU A 369 -18.24 -0.74 -1.52
CA LEU A 369 -18.57 0.67 -1.61
C LEU A 369 -17.30 1.49 -1.58
N GLU A 370 -17.25 2.53 -2.39
CA GLU A 370 -16.21 3.54 -2.36
C GLU A 370 -16.79 4.92 -2.59
N ILE A 371 -16.32 5.89 -1.80
CA ILE A 371 -16.62 7.31 -1.95
C ILE A 371 -15.29 8.04 -2.00
N VAL A 372 -15.03 8.77 -3.08
CA VAL A 372 -13.77 9.49 -3.31
C VAL A 372 -14.07 10.95 -3.62
N ASP A 373 -13.42 11.85 -2.90
CA ASP A 373 -13.29 13.24 -3.32
C ASP A 373 -12.20 13.35 -4.40
N LEU A 374 -12.58 13.70 -5.63
CA LEU A 374 -11.68 13.80 -6.77
C LEU A 374 -10.70 14.97 -6.64
N GLY A 375 -11.02 16.00 -5.84
CA GLY A 375 -10.13 17.12 -5.53
C GLY A 375 -9.17 16.85 -4.38
N GLN A 376 -9.51 15.90 -3.49
CA GLN A 376 -8.66 15.41 -2.40
C GLN A 376 -8.78 13.89 -2.28
N SER A 377 -7.99 13.15 -3.06
CA SER A 377 -8.04 11.68 -3.06
C SER A 377 -7.78 11.01 -1.70
N THR A 378 -7.21 11.74 -0.73
CA THR A 378 -7.06 11.29 0.66
C THR A 378 -8.38 11.29 1.45
N ASN A 379 -9.34 12.13 1.07
CA ASN A 379 -10.70 12.17 1.60
C ASN A 379 -11.54 11.09 0.93
N ARG A 380 -11.33 9.86 1.39
CA ARG A 380 -11.91 8.65 0.80
C ARG A 380 -12.46 7.73 1.88
N LEU A 381 -13.59 7.10 1.57
CA LEU A 381 -14.21 6.04 2.35
C LEU A 381 -14.34 4.80 1.47
N ALA A 382 -13.95 3.62 1.98
CA ALA A 382 -14.06 2.38 1.23
C ALA A 382 -14.48 1.22 2.15
N PHE A 383 -15.28 0.31 1.62
CA PHE A 383 -15.72 -0.95 2.24
C PHE A 383 -15.69 -2.07 1.21
N ASN A 384 -15.21 -3.24 1.65
CA ASN A 384 -15.23 -4.49 0.91
C ASN A 384 -15.82 -5.59 1.77
N ALA A 385 -16.76 -6.36 1.22
CA ALA A 385 -17.22 -7.58 1.84
C ALA A 385 -16.13 -8.67 1.81
N GLU A 386 -16.16 -9.58 2.79
CA GLU A 386 -15.20 -10.68 2.90
C GLU A 386 -15.25 -11.59 1.66
N GLY A 387 -14.17 -11.65 0.88
CA GLY A 387 -14.08 -12.34 -0.40
C GLY A 387 -14.27 -11.45 -1.65
N PHE A 388 -14.34 -10.12 -1.48
CA PHE A 388 -14.51 -9.15 -2.56
C PHE A 388 -13.35 -8.15 -2.62
N ASP A 389 -12.35 -8.44 -3.47
CA ASP A 389 -11.08 -7.70 -3.47
C ASP A 389 -10.97 -6.63 -4.57
N LEU A 390 -12.09 -6.03 -5.01
CA LEU A 390 -12.08 -5.05 -6.11
C LEU A 390 -11.76 -3.61 -5.71
N VAL A 391 -11.83 -3.26 -4.43
CA VAL A 391 -11.42 -1.93 -3.93
C VAL A 391 -10.14 -2.08 -3.14
N GLU A 392 -9.27 -1.06 -3.17
CA GLU A 392 -8.08 -1.01 -2.32
C GLU A 392 -8.42 -1.30 -0.85
N PRO A 393 -7.47 -1.83 -0.05
CA PRO A 393 -7.71 -2.22 1.34
C PRO A 393 -8.47 -1.14 2.09
N ALA A 394 -9.67 -1.49 2.57
CA ALA A 394 -10.56 -0.56 3.25
C ALA A 394 -9.80 0.15 4.38
N LYS A 395 -9.75 1.48 4.35
CA LYS A 395 -9.34 2.24 5.54
C LYS A 395 -10.42 2.02 6.61
N GLN A 396 -10.01 1.50 7.76
CA GLN A 396 -10.91 1.23 8.89
C GLN A 396 -11.76 2.48 9.20
N GLY A 397 -13.09 2.30 9.31
CA GLY A 397 -14.01 3.41 9.60
C GLY A 397 -15.50 3.17 9.30
N ILE A 398 -15.86 2.07 8.63
CA ILE A 398 -17.26 1.64 8.47
C ILE A 398 -17.59 0.57 9.50
N GLU A 399 -18.59 0.85 10.33
CA GLU A 399 -19.19 -0.08 11.28
C GLU A 399 -20.42 -0.73 10.64
N LEU A 400 -20.42 -2.07 10.57
CA LEU A 400 -21.57 -2.84 10.11
C LEU A 400 -22.43 -3.22 11.32
N VAL A 401 -23.71 -2.89 11.30
CA VAL A 401 -24.66 -3.17 12.38
C VAL A 401 -25.62 -4.25 11.91
N ASN A 402 -25.68 -5.38 12.61
CA ASN A 402 -26.59 -6.52 12.38
C ASN A 402 -26.59 -7.06 10.94
N VAL A 403 -25.46 -6.95 10.24
CA VAL A 403 -25.28 -7.42 8.87
C VAL A 403 -24.88 -8.91 8.87
N GLU A 404 -25.57 -9.70 8.04
CA GLU A 404 -25.15 -11.07 7.72
C GLU A 404 -24.14 -11.02 6.58
N MET A 405 -22.96 -11.60 6.74
CA MET A 405 -22.00 -11.74 5.64
C MET A 405 -22.32 -13.00 4.85
N ARG A 406 -22.80 -12.85 3.61
CA ARG A 406 -22.96 -13.97 2.68
C ARG A 406 -21.75 -14.12 1.82
N VAL A 407 -21.05 -15.23 2.01
CA VAL A 407 -19.99 -15.72 1.13
C VAL A 407 -20.61 -16.58 0.01
N PRO A 408 -19.98 -16.71 -1.17
CA PRO A 408 -20.57 -17.46 -2.27
C PRO A 408 -20.82 -18.90 -1.83
N GLU A 409 -22.09 -19.35 -1.90
CA GLU A 409 -22.42 -20.74 -1.64
C GLU A 409 -21.79 -21.56 -2.77
N GLN A 410 -20.76 -22.32 -2.41
CA GLN A 410 -20.05 -23.12 -3.38
C GLN A 410 -21.03 -24.13 -3.95
N SER A 411 -21.01 -24.29 -5.27
CA SER A 411 -21.73 -25.36 -5.93
C SER A 411 -21.39 -26.68 -5.24
N LYS A 412 -22.29 -27.14 -4.38
CA LYS A 412 -22.26 -28.50 -3.83
C LYS A 412 -22.11 -29.42 -5.04
N PRO A 413 -21.10 -30.30 -5.09
CA PRO A 413 -21.05 -31.30 -6.14
C PRO A 413 -22.39 -32.05 -6.16
N PRO A 414 -22.93 -32.41 -7.34
CA PRO A 414 -24.11 -33.24 -7.40
C PRO A 414 -23.83 -34.49 -6.54
N ILE A 415 -24.74 -34.78 -5.61
CA ILE A 415 -24.66 -35.96 -4.76
C ILE A 415 -24.51 -37.16 -5.70
N THR A 416 -23.31 -37.70 -5.81
CA THR A 416 -23.06 -38.95 -6.50
C THR A 416 -23.83 -40.02 -5.75
N GLN A 417 -24.68 -40.75 -6.47
CA GLN A 417 -25.39 -41.89 -5.93
C GLN A 417 -24.40 -42.85 -5.25
N PRO A 418 -24.78 -43.51 -4.13
CA PRO A 418 -23.90 -44.42 -3.43
C PRO A 418 -23.44 -45.54 -4.38
N PRO A 419 -22.18 -46.01 -4.27
CA PRO A 419 -21.68 -47.07 -5.13
C PRO A 419 -22.50 -48.35 -4.95
N GLU A 420 -22.83 -48.95 -6.09
CA GLU A 420 -23.51 -50.23 -6.19
C GLU A 420 -22.72 -51.32 -5.44
N VAL A 421 -23.39 -51.96 -4.48
CA VAL A 421 -22.84 -53.00 -3.60
C VAL A 421 -22.46 -54.22 -4.43
N THR A 422 -21.16 -54.51 -4.54
CA THR A 422 -20.66 -55.81 -5.00
C THR A 422 -20.57 -56.79 -3.82
N PRO A 423 -20.87 -58.09 -4.01
CA PRO A 423 -20.99 -59.06 -2.92
C PRO A 423 -19.62 -59.49 -2.35
N PRO A 424 -19.60 -60.03 -1.11
CA PRO A 424 -18.42 -60.04 -0.27
C PRO A 424 -17.39 -61.09 -0.67
N ASP A 425 -16.14 -60.64 -0.78
CA ASP A 425 -14.98 -61.49 -0.94
C ASP A 425 -14.54 -62.04 0.43
N THR A 426 -14.46 -63.37 0.53
CA THR A 426 -14.19 -64.09 1.78
C THR A 426 -12.68 -64.23 1.99
N LYS A 427 -12.06 -63.26 2.67
CA LYS A 427 -10.72 -63.44 3.25
C LYS A 427 -10.77 -63.68 4.77
N PRO A 428 -9.89 -64.53 5.31
CA PRO A 428 -9.87 -64.85 6.75
C PRO A 428 -9.52 -63.64 7.61
N PRO A 429 -9.95 -63.61 8.88
CA PRO A 429 -9.75 -62.47 9.77
C PRO A 429 -8.25 -62.24 10.01
N VAL A 430 -7.79 -61.05 9.63
CA VAL A 430 -6.50 -60.52 10.07
C VAL A 430 -6.64 -60.26 11.57
N VAL A 431 -5.90 -61.01 12.37
CA VAL A 431 -5.75 -60.75 13.81
C VAL A 431 -5.01 -59.43 13.93
N ASN A 432 -5.72 -58.37 14.32
CA ASN A 432 -5.11 -57.08 14.60
C ASN A 432 -4.08 -57.27 15.74
N PRO A 433 -2.82 -56.86 15.54
CA PRO A 433 -1.85 -56.85 16.64
C PRO A 433 -2.39 -55.93 17.76
N PRO A 434 -1.99 -56.18 19.03
CA PRO A 434 -2.33 -55.31 20.13
C PRO A 434 -1.97 -53.85 19.80
N PRO A 435 -2.79 -52.86 20.16
CA PRO A 435 -2.47 -51.46 19.92
C PRO A 435 -1.08 -51.17 20.53
N THR A 436 -0.18 -50.68 19.68
CA THR A 436 1.13 -50.17 20.11
C THR A 436 0.88 -49.15 21.22
N PRO A 437 1.60 -49.22 22.36
CA PRO A 437 1.43 -48.23 23.43
C PRO A 437 1.57 -46.82 22.85
N GLU A 438 0.57 -45.97 23.11
CA GLU A 438 0.54 -44.58 22.66
C GLU A 438 1.83 -43.88 23.10
N ASN A 439 2.51 -43.23 22.15
CA ASN A 439 3.65 -42.39 22.45
C ASN A 439 3.12 -41.18 23.27
N PRO A 440 3.46 -41.06 24.57
CA PRO A 440 2.94 -40.01 25.43
C PRO A 440 3.39 -38.60 25.00
N ASP A 441 4.30 -38.49 24.04
CA ASP A 441 4.81 -37.23 23.50
C ASP A 441 3.99 -36.68 22.32
N LYS A 442 2.96 -37.41 21.83
CA LYS A 442 2.10 -36.93 20.74
C LYS A 442 1.19 -35.80 21.19
N LEU A 443 1.07 -34.78 20.33
CA LEU A 443 0.13 -33.67 20.56
C LEU A 443 -1.32 -34.14 20.43
N ASP A 444 -2.13 -33.94 21.47
CA ASP A 444 -3.56 -34.27 21.45
C ASP A 444 -4.38 -33.17 20.74
N LEU A 445 -4.87 -33.48 19.54
CA LEU A 445 -5.74 -32.61 18.75
C LEU A 445 -7.24 -32.94 18.91
N SER A 446 -7.62 -33.80 19.87
CA SER A 446 -9.01 -34.28 20.03
C SER A 446 -10.04 -33.16 20.19
N ASN A 447 -9.63 -32.00 20.71
CA ASN A 447 -10.47 -30.81 20.92
C ASN A 447 -10.33 -29.73 19.83
N SER A 448 -9.50 -29.94 18.82
CA SER A 448 -9.24 -28.97 17.75
C SER A 448 -10.19 -29.14 16.57
N GLN A 449 -10.36 -28.12 15.73
CA GLN A 449 -11.20 -28.27 14.54
C GLN A 449 -10.53 -29.12 13.45
N VAL A 450 -9.22 -28.97 13.30
CA VAL A 450 -8.41 -29.71 12.32
C VAL A 450 -7.61 -30.76 13.08
N LYS A 451 -7.96 -32.03 12.89
CA LYS A 451 -7.36 -33.16 13.64
C LYS A 451 -6.70 -34.17 12.73
N THR A 452 -7.13 -34.20 11.47
CA THR A 452 -6.72 -35.19 10.47
C THR A 452 -6.32 -34.51 9.18
N GLN A 453 -5.64 -35.28 8.31
CA GLN A 453 -5.38 -34.88 6.93
C GLN A 453 -6.69 -34.51 6.20
N GLN A 454 -7.75 -35.30 6.40
CA GLN A 454 -9.04 -35.08 5.74
C GLN A 454 -9.68 -33.76 6.17
N ASP A 455 -9.61 -33.39 7.45
CA ASP A 455 -10.15 -32.10 7.92
C ASP A 455 -9.45 -30.92 7.24
N TRP A 456 -8.13 -31.02 7.07
CA TRP A 456 -7.33 -30.01 6.38
C TRP A 456 -7.69 -29.96 4.89
N ASP A 457 -7.78 -31.12 4.22
CA ASP A 457 -8.14 -31.24 2.81
C ASP A 457 -9.56 -30.75 2.51
N ASP A 458 -10.52 -31.09 3.36
CA ASP A 458 -11.91 -30.66 3.21
C ASP A 458 -12.02 -29.14 3.35
N ALA A 459 -11.33 -28.55 4.34
CA ALA A 459 -11.27 -27.11 4.48
C ALA A 459 -10.58 -26.44 3.28
N PHE A 460 -9.46 -27.01 2.81
CA PHE A 460 -8.73 -26.51 1.65
C PHE A 460 -9.58 -26.54 0.38
N ASN A 461 -10.18 -27.69 0.06
CA ASN A 461 -11.01 -27.89 -1.12
C ASN A 461 -12.32 -27.09 -1.05
N THR A 462 -12.85 -26.90 0.16
CA THR A 462 -13.92 -25.95 0.38
C THR A 462 -13.39 -24.57 0.02
N MET A 463 -12.37 -24.02 0.67
CA MET A 463 -11.95 -22.63 0.41
C MET A 463 -11.49 -22.36 -1.04
N TYR A 464 -10.89 -23.35 -1.71
CA TYR A 464 -10.24 -23.21 -3.01
C TYR A 464 -10.81 -24.18 -4.06
N PRO A 465 -12.11 -24.09 -4.40
CA PRO A 465 -12.78 -25.12 -5.21
C PRO A 465 -12.44 -25.03 -6.70
N ALA A 466 -12.04 -23.85 -7.18
CA ALA A 466 -11.82 -23.59 -8.61
C ALA A 466 -10.34 -23.58 -8.98
N HIS A 467 -9.49 -23.02 -8.11
CA HIS A 467 -8.06 -22.92 -8.33
C HIS A 467 -7.35 -22.95 -6.97
N LYS A 468 -6.12 -23.45 -6.98
CA LYS A 468 -5.26 -23.40 -5.80
C LYS A 468 -4.93 -21.93 -5.45
N PRO A 469 -4.60 -21.63 -4.20
CA PRO A 469 -4.20 -20.30 -3.77
C PRO A 469 -3.07 -19.72 -4.63
N VAL A 470 -3.09 -18.39 -4.83
CA VAL A 470 -2.07 -17.61 -5.58
C VAL A 470 -2.00 -17.90 -7.08
N MET A 471 -2.51 -19.03 -7.57
CA MET A 471 -2.52 -19.38 -9.00
C MET A 471 -3.28 -18.40 -9.89
N ASN A 472 -4.15 -17.57 -9.31
CA ASN A 472 -4.90 -16.53 -10.02
C ASN A 472 -4.19 -15.16 -10.04
N ILE A 473 -2.96 -15.06 -9.54
CA ILE A 473 -2.17 -13.82 -9.53
C ILE A 473 -1.19 -13.81 -10.70
N ASP A 474 -1.46 -12.96 -11.68
CA ASP A 474 -0.68 -12.81 -12.93
C ASP A 474 0.17 -11.52 -12.98
N VAL A 475 0.10 -10.71 -11.93
CA VAL A 475 0.85 -9.44 -11.80
C VAL A 475 2.16 -9.58 -11.01
N GLY A 476 2.69 -10.80 -10.88
CA GLY A 476 3.87 -11.06 -10.05
C GLY A 476 3.67 -10.62 -8.60
N ASP A 477 4.68 -9.98 -8.00
CA ASP A 477 4.62 -9.45 -6.64
C ASP A 477 4.12 -7.99 -6.55
N ASP A 478 3.47 -7.46 -7.60
CA ASP A 478 2.93 -6.10 -7.60
C ASP A 478 1.98 -5.88 -6.41
N THR A 479 1.25 -6.93 -5.98
CA THR A 479 0.32 -6.92 -4.83
C THR A 479 0.94 -7.34 -3.49
N GLY A 480 2.19 -7.81 -3.48
CA GLY A 480 2.83 -8.43 -2.31
C GLY A 480 2.40 -9.88 -2.03
N ARG A 481 1.41 -10.42 -2.76
CA ARG A 481 0.87 -11.76 -2.46
C ARG A 481 1.87 -12.88 -2.76
N PHE A 482 2.79 -12.69 -3.71
CA PHE A 482 3.87 -13.66 -3.93
C PHE A 482 4.79 -13.71 -2.72
N ALA A 483 5.21 -12.55 -2.18
CA ALA A 483 6.11 -12.50 -1.02
C ALA A 483 5.48 -12.94 0.30
N TRP A 484 4.18 -12.71 0.49
CA TRP A 484 3.53 -12.93 1.80
C TRP A 484 2.68 -14.19 1.88
N GLU A 485 2.03 -14.61 0.78
CA GLU A 485 1.13 -15.77 0.80
C GLU A 485 1.78 -17.03 0.22
N ALA A 486 2.42 -16.91 -0.95
CA ALA A 486 2.97 -18.07 -1.65
C ALA A 486 3.96 -18.90 -0.81
N PRO A 487 4.96 -18.31 -0.12
CA PRO A 487 5.88 -19.12 0.68
C PRO A 487 5.19 -19.83 1.85
N VAL A 488 4.10 -19.29 2.38
CA VAL A 488 3.31 -19.95 3.44
C VAL A 488 2.62 -21.19 2.88
N TRP A 489 2.04 -21.09 1.68
CA TRP A 489 1.43 -22.23 0.98
C TRP A 489 2.44 -23.31 0.62
N LEU A 490 3.57 -22.94 0.03
CA LEU A 490 4.63 -23.90 -0.33
C LEU A 490 5.11 -24.68 0.91
N LYS A 491 5.28 -24.00 2.04
CA LYS A 491 5.64 -24.66 3.31
C LYS A 491 4.52 -25.54 3.85
N ALA A 492 3.26 -25.10 3.76
CA ALA A 492 2.13 -25.91 4.20
C ALA A 492 2.04 -27.21 3.38
N TYR A 493 2.18 -27.13 2.06
CA TYR A 493 2.18 -28.28 1.17
C TYR A 493 3.35 -29.23 1.48
N VAL A 494 4.57 -28.72 1.65
CA VAL A 494 5.72 -29.57 2.00
C VAL A 494 5.53 -30.20 3.38
N THR A 495 5.03 -29.46 4.38
CA THR A 495 4.73 -30.04 5.70
C THR A 495 3.69 -31.16 5.60
N MET A 496 2.63 -30.99 4.80
CA MET A 496 1.61 -32.03 4.59
C MET A 496 2.18 -33.24 3.83
N ALA A 497 3.02 -33.01 2.81
CA ALA A 497 3.73 -34.06 2.07
C ALA A 497 4.66 -34.87 2.99
N GLU A 498 5.43 -34.21 3.86
CA GLU A 498 6.29 -34.85 4.85
C GLU A 498 5.48 -35.66 5.88
N THR A 499 4.32 -35.14 6.29
CA THR A 499 3.52 -35.73 7.37
C THR A 499 2.73 -36.96 6.91
N PHE A 500 2.13 -36.90 5.72
CA PHE A 500 1.18 -37.91 5.25
C PHE A 500 1.68 -38.71 4.04
N ASN A 501 2.82 -38.32 3.44
CA ASN A 501 3.38 -38.95 2.26
C ASN A 501 2.38 -39.03 1.08
N ASP A 502 1.49 -38.03 0.97
CA ASP A 502 0.54 -37.88 -0.13
C ASP A 502 1.18 -37.02 -1.24
N PRO A 503 1.42 -37.58 -2.43
CA PRO A 503 2.13 -36.88 -3.51
C PRO A 503 1.39 -35.65 -4.03
N LYS A 504 0.07 -35.51 -3.83
CA LYS A 504 -0.67 -34.35 -4.33
C LYS A 504 -0.10 -33.04 -3.81
N TYR A 505 0.38 -33.00 -2.56
CA TYR A 505 0.88 -31.76 -1.97
C TYR A 505 2.19 -31.31 -2.64
N ILE A 506 3.10 -32.24 -2.97
CA ILE A 506 4.32 -31.85 -3.68
C ILE A 506 4.02 -31.44 -5.13
N GLU A 507 3.02 -32.06 -5.77
CA GLU A 507 2.54 -31.64 -7.08
C GLU A 507 1.97 -30.21 -7.04
N TRP A 508 1.17 -29.88 -6.02
CA TRP A 508 0.61 -28.54 -5.81
C TRP A 508 1.70 -27.51 -5.55
N ALA A 509 2.73 -27.88 -4.78
CA ALA A 509 3.87 -27.01 -4.53
C ALA A 509 4.67 -26.72 -5.80
N VAL A 510 4.94 -27.75 -6.62
CA VAL A 510 5.63 -27.60 -7.91
C VAL A 510 4.84 -26.72 -8.88
N GLU A 511 3.52 -26.91 -8.97
CA GLU A 511 2.64 -26.07 -9.79
C GLU A 511 2.73 -24.59 -9.39
N LEU A 512 2.72 -24.30 -8.08
CA LEU A 512 2.86 -22.94 -7.58
C LEU A 512 4.26 -22.37 -7.84
N VAL A 513 5.34 -23.15 -7.70
CA VAL A 513 6.70 -22.66 -8.03
C VAL A 513 6.83 -22.32 -9.52
N ASP A 514 6.31 -23.17 -10.40
CA ASP A 514 6.27 -22.89 -11.84
C ASP A 514 5.54 -21.58 -12.14
N HIS A 515 4.40 -21.35 -11.47
CA HIS A 515 3.63 -20.11 -11.58
C HIS A 515 4.43 -18.88 -11.12
N LEU A 516 5.08 -18.95 -9.96
CA LEU A 516 5.89 -17.84 -9.44
C LEU A 516 6.98 -17.41 -10.44
N PHE A 517 7.73 -18.37 -11.01
CA PHE A 517 8.78 -18.06 -11.98
C PHE A 517 8.25 -17.57 -13.32
N ASN A 518 7.07 -18.03 -13.74
CA ASN A 518 6.41 -17.55 -14.95
C ASN A 518 6.01 -16.05 -14.87
N TYR A 519 5.89 -15.49 -13.66
CA TYR A 519 5.51 -14.09 -13.42
C TYR A 519 6.62 -13.24 -12.78
N THR A 520 7.89 -13.61 -13.00
CA THR A 520 9.04 -12.70 -12.77
C THR A 520 8.99 -11.50 -13.70
N ASP A 521 9.68 -10.41 -13.35
CA ASP A 521 9.73 -9.19 -14.17
C ASP A 521 10.34 -9.45 -15.56
N GLU A 522 11.37 -10.29 -15.66
CA GLU A 522 11.95 -10.73 -16.95
C GLU A 522 10.89 -11.37 -17.86
N MET A 523 10.09 -12.28 -17.30
CA MET A 523 9.06 -13.00 -18.06
C MET A 523 7.88 -12.10 -18.42
N ARG A 524 7.44 -11.25 -17.51
CA ARG A 524 6.36 -10.27 -17.74
C ARG A 524 6.77 -9.22 -18.78
N ALA A 525 8.00 -8.71 -18.71
CA ALA A 525 8.53 -7.77 -19.70
C ALA A 525 8.64 -8.42 -21.08
N ALA A 526 9.10 -9.68 -21.17
CA ALA A 526 9.16 -10.43 -22.43
C ALA A 526 7.78 -10.63 -23.08
N ARG A 527 6.71 -10.71 -22.27
CA ARG A 527 5.32 -10.76 -22.74
C ARG A 527 4.68 -9.39 -22.99
N GLY A 528 5.38 -8.29 -22.69
CA GLY A 528 4.85 -6.93 -22.82
C GLY A 528 3.83 -6.54 -21.75
N GLU A 529 3.76 -7.27 -20.62
CA GLU A 529 2.83 -7.02 -19.52
C GLU A 529 3.26 -5.85 -18.62
N ILE A 530 4.54 -5.48 -18.67
CA ILE A 530 5.10 -4.35 -17.92
C ILE A 530 5.99 -3.49 -18.82
N ASN A 531 5.94 -2.16 -18.65
CA ASN A 531 6.76 -1.22 -19.39
C ASN A 531 7.78 -0.53 -18.47
N LEU A 532 8.99 -1.09 -18.36
CA LEU A 532 10.02 -0.59 -17.45
C LEU A 532 10.68 0.73 -17.89
N VAL A 533 10.37 1.23 -19.09
CA VAL A 533 10.79 2.57 -19.52
C VAL A 533 9.90 3.65 -18.90
N GLU A 534 8.62 3.36 -18.72
CA GLU A 534 7.67 4.28 -18.08
C GLU A 534 7.57 4.01 -16.57
N ASP A 535 7.53 2.73 -16.20
CA ASP A 535 7.36 2.20 -14.85
C ASP A 535 8.68 1.67 -14.25
N GLY A 536 9.79 2.38 -14.50
CA GLY A 536 11.08 1.95 -14.00
C GLY A 536 11.18 1.94 -12.47
N TYR A 537 12.13 1.17 -11.96
CA TYR A 537 12.35 1.03 -10.53
C TYR A 537 12.91 2.33 -9.92
N TRP A 538 12.34 2.78 -8.80
CA TRP A 538 12.99 3.83 -8.01
C TRP A 538 14.06 3.28 -7.07
N GLN A 539 14.00 1.98 -6.77
CA GLN A 539 15.01 1.24 -6.04
C GLN A 539 15.01 -0.21 -6.54
N ALA A 540 16.17 -0.71 -6.92
CA ALA A 540 16.40 -2.09 -7.35
C ALA A 540 17.89 -2.39 -7.13
N PRO A 541 18.37 -3.64 -7.31
CA PRO A 541 19.80 -3.87 -7.28
C PRO A 541 20.55 -2.99 -8.27
N LYS A 542 21.83 -2.70 -7.97
CA LYS A 542 22.51 -1.54 -8.56
C LYS A 542 22.60 -1.59 -10.08
N TYR A 543 22.82 -2.79 -10.63
CA TYR A 543 22.85 -3.01 -12.06
C TYR A 543 21.58 -2.46 -12.74
N TYR A 544 20.39 -2.74 -12.21
CA TYR A 544 19.12 -2.34 -12.80
C TYR A 544 18.79 -0.86 -12.58
N MET A 545 19.31 -0.26 -11.49
CA MET A 545 19.25 1.19 -11.31
C MET A 545 20.15 1.93 -12.33
N ASN A 546 21.30 1.35 -12.67
CA ASN A 546 22.24 1.93 -13.63
C ASN A 546 21.87 1.63 -15.10
N ASN A 547 21.08 0.58 -15.35
CA ASN A 547 20.65 0.15 -16.67
C ASN A 547 19.12 0.24 -16.77
N TYR A 548 18.62 1.46 -16.89
CA TYR A 548 17.19 1.75 -16.92
C TYR A 548 16.47 0.98 -18.06
N GLY A 549 15.27 0.46 -17.75
CA GLY A 549 14.48 -0.36 -18.67
C GLY A 549 14.85 -1.86 -18.68
N GLN A 550 15.91 -2.28 -17.98
CA GLN A 550 16.24 -3.70 -17.84
C GLN A 550 15.39 -4.36 -16.73
N PRO A 551 14.67 -5.46 -17.03
CA PRO A 551 13.91 -6.19 -16.01
C PRO A 551 14.83 -6.91 -15.03
N VAL A 552 14.44 -6.91 -13.74
CA VAL A 552 15.07 -7.78 -12.76
C VAL A 552 14.67 -9.24 -13.00
N PRO A 553 15.52 -10.22 -12.67
CA PRO A 553 15.17 -11.64 -12.74
C PRO A 553 14.15 -12.05 -11.67
N GLY A 554 14.00 -11.25 -10.61
CA GLY A 554 13.05 -11.46 -9.52
C GLY A 554 11.71 -10.76 -9.77
N TRP A 555 11.16 -10.18 -8.71
CA TRP A 555 9.83 -9.53 -8.76
C TRP A 555 9.89 -8.09 -8.23
N ARG A 556 9.26 -7.16 -8.94
CA ARG A 556 8.97 -5.84 -8.38
C ARG A 556 7.77 -5.89 -7.44
N HIS A 557 7.74 -4.90 -6.56
CA HIS A 557 6.67 -4.69 -5.61
C HIS A 557 6.18 -3.24 -5.67
N TYR A 558 4.86 -3.05 -5.57
CA TYR A 558 4.25 -1.72 -5.52
C TYR A 558 4.57 -1.03 -4.19
N ASN A 559 5.38 0.03 -4.25
CA ASN A 559 5.75 0.83 -3.10
C ASN A 559 5.97 2.29 -3.54
N PRO A 560 4.91 3.09 -3.65
CA PRO A 560 4.99 4.42 -4.26
C PRO A 560 5.83 5.39 -3.42
N ARG A 561 6.79 6.05 -4.08
CA ARG A 561 7.65 7.09 -3.50
C ARG A 561 7.97 8.16 -4.54
N ASN A 562 7.66 9.42 -4.22
CA ASN A 562 8.00 10.60 -5.05
C ASN A 562 7.56 10.46 -6.53
N GLY A 563 6.34 9.95 -6.76
CA GLY A 563 5.80 9.76 -8.11
C GLY A 563 6.35 8.55 -8.88
N LYS A 564 7.16 7.69 -8.24
CA LYS A 564 7.57 6.40 -8.79
C LYS A 564 6.95 5.26 -7.98
N ASN A 565 6.50 4.22 -8.65
CA ASN A 565 5.66 3.19 -8.02
C ASN A 565 6.42 1.94 -7.59
N TRP A 566 7.52 1.60 -8.27
CA TRP A 566 8.05 0.23 -8.21
C TRP A 566 9.42 0.15 -7.54
N ARG A 567 9.59 -0.86 -6.69
CA ARG A 567 10.89 -1.24 -6.13
C ARG A 567 11.10 -2.75 -6.16
N VAL A 568 12.37 -3.15 -6.14
CA VAL A 568 12.81 -4.55 -5.99
C VAL A 568 13.69 -4.61 -4.76
N GLN A 569 13.42 -5.54 -3.84
CA GLN A 569 14.18 -5.64 -2.60
C GLN A 569 14.56 -7.07 -2.25
N ALA A 570 15.67 -7.17 -1.52
CA ALA A 570 16.15 -8.40 -0.93
C ALA A 570 15.08 -9.12 -0.07
N LEU A 571 14.18 -8.38 0.59
CA LEU A 571 13.11 -9.00 1.38
C LEU A 571 12.16 -9.81 0.50
N GLN A 572 11.50 -9.20 -0.49
CA GLN A 572 10.45 -9.85 -1.28
C GLN A 572 11.01 -11.04 -2.03
N ASP A 573 12.13 -10.85 -2.75
CA ASP A 573 12.79 -11.94 -3.47
C ASP A 573 13.20 -13.06 -2.50
N GLY A 574 13.75 -12.72 -1.33
CA GLY A 574 14.13 -13.69 -0.30
C GLY A 574 12.92 -14.45 0.27
N ARG A 575 11.81 -13.77 0.51
CA ARG A 575 10.57 -14.37 1.00
C ARG A 575 9.97 -15.34 -0.01
N ILE A 576 9.83 -14.93 -1.27
CA ILE A 576 9.31 -15.78 -2.33
C ILE A 576 10.19 -17.03 -2.45
N LEU A 577 11.51 -16.82 -2.55
CA LEU A 577 12.46 -17.92 -2.70
C LEU A 577 12.59 -18.81 -1.47
N SER A 578 12.29 -18.33 -0.25
CA SER A 578 12.27 -19.20 0.94
C SER A 578 11.28 -20.35 0.79
N GLY A 579 10.10 -20.10 0.22
CA GLY A 579 9.12 -21.14 -0.07
C GLY A 579 9.61 -22.08 -1.17
N VAL A 580 10.18 -21.52 -2.26
CA VAL A 580 10.74 -22.31 -3.37
C VAL A 580 11.83 -23.26 -2.88
N MET A 581 12.74 -22.78 -2.02
CA MET A 581 13.86 -23.59 -1.53
C MET A 581 13.43 -24.71 -0.59
N VAL A 582 12.31 -24.57 0.14
CA VAL A 582 11.72 -25.68 0.91
C VAL A 582 11.22 -26.81 0.00
N VAL A 583 10.65 -26.46 -1.17
CA VAL A 583 10.23 -27.45 -2.18
C VAL A 583 11.44 -28.16 -2.80
N VAL A 584 12.46 -27.40 -3.18
CA VAL A 584 13.73 -27.94 -3.71
C VAL A 584 14.37 -28.90 -2.71
N ASP A 585 14.47 -28.49 -1.45
CA ASP A 585 15.06 -29.30 -0.39
C ASP A 585 14.29 -30.61 -0.17
N TYR A 586 12.95 -30.56 -0.15
CA TYR A 586 12.13 -31.76 -0.06
C TYR A 586 12.38 -32.71 -1.24
N ILE A 587 12.31 -32.22 -2.49
CA ILE A 587 12.53 -33.03 -3.70
C ILE A 587 13.90 -33.73 -3.65
N LYS A 588 14.95 -32.98 -3.28
CA LYS A 588 16.32 -33.49 -3.25
C LYS A 588 16.58 -34.47 -2.09
N ARG A 589 16.11 -34.18 -0.87
CA ARG A 589 16.23 -35.11 0.27
C ARG A 589 15.53 -36.44 0.01
N HIS A 590 14.36 -36.39 -0.62
CA HIS A 590 13.55 -37.56 -0.92
C HIS A 590 13.90 -38.21 -2.28
N GLN A 591 14.87 -37.66 -3.02
CA GLN A 591 15.33 -38.18 -4.31
C GLN A 591 14.18 -38.46 -5.30
N ILE A 592 13.23 -37.52 -5.42
CA ILE A 592 12.06 -37.68 -6.30
C ILE A 592 12.51 -37.50 -7.75
N GLU A 593 12.94 -38.58 -8.40
CA GLU A 593 13.61 -38.55 -9.71
C GLU A 593 12.85 -37.75 -10.78
N SER A 594 11.52 -37.88 -10.83
CA SER A 594 10.67 -37.18 -11.80
C SER A 594 10.66 -35.65 -11.65
N LEU A 595 11.12 -35.12 -10.50
CA LEU A 595 11.14 -33.69 -10.18
C LEU A 595 12.57 -33.13 -10.03
N MET A 596 13.62 -33.94 -10.14
CA MET A 596 15.00 -33.51 -9.93
C MET A 596 15.43 -32.41 -10.93
N ASP A 597 15.04 -32.52 -12.19
CA ASP A 597 15.35 -31.50 -13.21
C ASP A 597 14.65 -30.17 -12.89
N LYS A 598 13.41 -30.21 -12.42
CA LYS A 598 12.69 -29.02 -11.96
C LYS A 598 13.39 -28.39 -10.76
N ALA A 599 13.76 -29.18 -9.75
CA ALA A 599 14.47 -28.69 -8.58
C ALA A 599 15.81 -28.01 -8.95
N ASN A 600 16.56 -28.60 -9.89
CA ASN A 600 17.79 -28.00 -10.42
C ASN A 600 17.51 -26.69 -11.18
N GLY A 601 16.45 -26.64 -11.98
CA GLY A 601 16.00 -25.42 -12.67
C GLY A 601 15.62 -24.31 -11.68
N TYR A 602 14.85 -24.63 -10.65
CA TYR A 602 14.46 -23.68 -9.59
C TYR A 602 15.66 -23.12 -8.85
N MET A 603 16.66 -23.97 -8.53
CA MET A 603 17.92 -23.51 -7.95
C MET A 603 18.65 -22.53 -8.86
N ALA A 604 18.72 -22.81 -10.17
CA ALA A 604 19.37 -21.92 -11.12
C ALA A 604 18.68 -20.55 -11.19
N HIS A 605 17.34 -20.51 -11.14
CA HIS A 605 16.59 -19.26 -11.04
C HIS A 605 16.83 -18.54 -9.71
N ALA A 606 16.73 -19.25 -8.58
CA ALA A 606 16.97 -18.69 -7.25
C ALA A 606 18.38 -18.07 -7.15
N LYS A 607 19.40 -18.77 -7.65
CA LYS A 607 20.78 -18.28 -7.73
C LYS A 607 20.87 -16.96 -8.50
N ARG A 608 20.30 -16.89 -9.72
CA ARG A 608 20.30 -15.64 -10.52
C ARG A 608 19.66 -14.46 -9.79
N ILE A 609 18.56 -14.72 -9.06
CA ILE A 609 17.83 -13.69 -8.33
C ILE A 609 18.63 -13.23 -7.10
N VAL A 610 19.17 -14.14 -6.31
CA VAL A 610 20.03 -13.83 -5.15
C VAL A 610 21.27 -13.04 -5.58
N ASP A 611 21.97 -13.52 -6.61
CA ASP A 611 23.19 -12.86 -7.12
C ASP A 611 22.90 -11.46 -7.67
N SER A 612 21.67 -11.22 -8.15
CA SER A 612 21.27 -9.88 -8.59
C SER A 612 21.39 -8.84 -7.47
N HIS A 613 21.25 -9.26 -6.20
CA HIS A 613 21.39 -8.42 -5.00
C HIS A 613 22.82 -8.30 -4.47
N ASP A 614 23.84 -8.83 -5.15
CA ASP A 614 25.24 -8.80 -4.67
C ASP A 614 25.72 -7.38 -4.34
N THR A 615 25.35 -6.42 -5.17
CA THR A 615 25.67 -4.99 -4.97
C THR A 615 24.95 -4.33 -3.79
N SER A 616 23.98 -5.03 -3.18
CA SER A 616 23.27 -4.61 -1.99
C SER A 616 23.87 -5.21 -0.72
N TYR A 617 24.76 -6.20 -0.81
CA TYR A 617 25.39 -6.85 0.34
C TYR A 617 26.75 -6.22 0.67
N SER A 618 27.06 -6.05 1.96
CA SER A 618 28.36 -5.57 2.41
C SER A 618 28.71 -6.06 3.81
N GLU A 619 30.00 -6.33 4.01
CA GLU A 619 30.64 -6.65 5.31
C GLU A 619 31.47 -5.47 5.82
N THR A 620 31.64 -4.42 5.03
CA THR A 620 32.53 -3.29 5.33
C THR A 620 31.80 -1.97 5.52
N LYS A 621 30.52 -1.88 5.11
CA LYS A 621 29.72 -0.66 5.18
C LYS A 621 29.58 -0.13 6.60
N GLN A 622 29.53 -1.03 7.59
CA GLN A 622 29.49 -0.69 9.01
C GLN A 622 30.39 -1.62 9.81
N SER A 623 31.33 -1.05 10.56
CA SER A 623 32.38 -1.81 11.25
C SER A 623 31.90 -2.71 12.38
N ASP A 624 30.68 -2.49 12.88
CA ASP A 624 30.09 -3.30 13.96
C ASP A 624 29.05 -4.32 13.45
N VAL A 625 29.03 -4.58 12.14
CA VAL A 625 28.11 -5.50 11.45
C VAL A 625 28.95 -6.50 10.67
N ALA A 626 28.84 -7.79 11.02
CA ALA A 626 29.62 -8.85 10.35
C ALA A 626 29.28 -8.97 8.86
N GLY A 627 28.01 -8.75 8.49
CA GLY A 627 27.54 -8.65 7.12
C GLY A 627 26.05 -8.33 7.09
N SER A 628 25.61 -7.55 6.11
CA SER A 628 24.19 -7.23 5.90
C SER A 628 23.92 -6.83 4.46
N TYR A 629 22.67 -6.98 4.05
CA TYR A 629 22.12 -6.23 2.93
C TYR A 629 21.81 -4.78 3.33
N TYR A 630 21.85 -3.89 2.35
CA TYR A 630 21.61 -2.45 2.45
C TYR A 630 20.80 -1.99 1.25
N TYR A 631 20.03 -0.91 1.42
CA TYR A 631 19.35 -0.28 0.30
C TYR A 631 20.34 0.50 -0.56
N PRO A 632 20.29 0.32 -1.90
CA PRO A 632 21.17 1.02 -2.81
C PRO A 632 20.86 2.51 -2.85
N ASN A 633 21.91 3.29 -3.07
CA ASN A 633 21.90 4.72 -3.32
C ASN A 633 21.62 5.01 -4.81
N SER A 634 21.15 6.20 -5.13
CA SER A 634 20.83 6.63 -6.51
C SER A 634 22.04 7.03 -7.36
N ASN A 635 23.26 6.97 -6.82
CA ASN A 635 24.50 7.18 -7.60
C ASN A 635 24.82 5.97 -8.50
N SER A 636 25.99 5.93 -9.15
CA SER A 636 26.40 4.80 -10.01
C SER A 636 27.28 3.76 -9.32
N GLU A 637 27.75 4.02 -8.10
CA GLU A 637 28.72 3.20 -7.36
C GLU A 637 28.14 1.83 -6.99
N THR A 638 28.94 0.76 -7.15
CA THR A 638 28.56 -0.63 -6.80
C THR A 638 29.23 -1.14 -5.52
N ASN A 639 30.06 -0.32 -4.88
CA ASN A 639 30.71 -0.58 -3.60
C ASN A 639 29.89 0.03 -2.44
N ASP A 640 30.48 0.13 -1.24
CA ASP A 640 29.83 0.75 -0.08
C ASP A 640 29.33 2.19 -0.30
N ASN A 641 29.97 2.98 -1.16
CA ASN A 641 29.47 4.32 -1.53
C ASN A 641 28.16 4.24 -2.34
N GLY A 642 27.91 3.09 -2.95
CA GLY A 642 26.69 2.70 -3.63
C GLY A 642 25.52 2.39 -2.71
N LEU A 643 25.71 2.36 -1.39
CA LEU A 643 24.72 1.98 -0.38
C LEU A 643 24.34 3.20 0.48
N SER A 644 23.05 3.36 0.78
CA SER A 644 22.54 4.56 1.49
C SER A 644 21.92 4.28 2.86
N SER A 645 21.44 3.07 3.12
CA SER A 645 20.79 2.76 4.39
C SER A 645 21.75 2.31 5.48
N ARG A 646 21.22 2.21 6.69
CA ARG A 646 21.71 1.28 7.73
C ARG A 646 21.47 -0.19 7.30
N PRO A 647 22.00 -1.20 8.01
CA PRO A 647 21.72 -2.61 7.75
C PRO A 647 20.22 -2.78 7.68
N ILE A 648 19.70 -3.45 6.66
CA ILE A 648 18.25 -3.67 6.60
C ILE A 648 17.77 -4.52 7.80
N PRO A 649 16.48 -4.53 8.11
CA PRO A 649 15.92 -5.31 9.22
C PRO A 649 16.36 -6.78 9.21
N PHE A 650 16.42 -7.44 10.38
CA PHE A 650 16.90 -8.82 10.46
C PHE A 650 16.07 -9.77 9.62
N ASN A 651 14.75 -9.67 9.66
CA ASN A 651 13.86 -10.50 8.85
C ASN A 651 14.13 -10.39 7.35
N HIS A 652 14.59 -9.24 6.85
CA HIS A 652 15.00 -9.10 5.44
C HIS A 652 16.31 -9.84 5.17
N ASN A 653 17.30 -9.65 6.04
CA ASN A 653 18.62 -10.30 5.96
C ASN A 653 18.49 -11.83 6.06
N LEU A 654 17.72 -12.31 7.02
CA LEU A 654 17.57 -13.73 7.32
C LEU A 654 16.69 -14.45 6.28
N SER A 655 15.76 -13.74 5.62
CA SER A 655 15.08 -14.27 4.42
C SER A 655 16.08 -14.59 3.29
N GLN A 656 17.07 -13.73 3.06
CA GLN A 656 18.13 -14.00 2.09
C GLN A 656 19.10 -15.09 2.56
N ALA A 657 19.42 -15.13 3.86
CA ALA A 657 20.27 -16.16 4.44
C ALA A 657 19.65 -17.55 4.29
N PHE A 658 18.33 -17.68 4.48
CA PHE A 658 17.58 -18.92 4.29
C PHE A 658 17.77 -19.49 2.88
N VAL A 659 17.61 -18.65 1.86
CA VAL A 659 17.75 -19.07 0.46
C VAL A 659 19.18 -19.47 0.16
N GLN A 660 20.15 -18.65 0.58
CA GLN A 660 21.58 -18.91 0.37
C GLN A 660 22.05 -20.19 1.08
N MET A 661 21.51 -20.51 2.26
CA MET A 661 21.81 -21.75 2.96
C MET A 661 21.42 -22.98 2.15
N TYR A 662 20.22 -23.01 1.56
CA TYR A 662 19.81 -24.15 0.74
C TYR A 662 20.48 -24.16 -0.64
N LEU A 663 20.86 -22.99 -1.17
CA LEU A 663 21.74 -22.93 -2.34
C LEU A 663 23.09 -23.57 -2.02
N ASP A 664 23.75 -23.18 -0.93
CA ASP A 664 25.02 -23.77 -0.45
C ASP A 664 24.90 -25.29 -0.30
N LYS A 665 23.89 -25.76 0.44
CA LYS A 665 23.63 -27.19 0.70
C LYS A 665 23.54 -28.03 -0.58
N TRP A 666 22.89 -27.52 -1.63
CA TRP A 666 22.55 -28.29 -2.82
C TRP A 666 23.39 -27.97 -4.06
N SER A 667 24.39 -27.07 -3.95
CA SER A 667 25.28 -26.65 -5.04
C SER A 667 26.73 -27.15 -4.87
N ASP A 668 26.94 -28.23 -4.12
CA ASP A 668 28.25 -28.74 -3.74
C ASP A 668 29.10 -27.74 -2.92
N GLY A 669 28.45 -26.82 -2.19
CA GLY A 669 29.10 -25.91 -1.23
C GLY A 669 29.69 -24.65 -1.85
N GLU A 670 28.89 -23.86 -2.57
CA GLU A 670 29.31 -22.58 -3.16
C GLU A 670 29.87 -21.62 -2.08
N PRO A 671 31.19 -21.36 -2.03
CA PRO A 671 31.84 -20.76 -0.87
C PRO A 671 31.31 -19.36 -0.51
N VAL A 672 30.82 -18.60 -1.49
CA VAL A 672 30.27 -17.26 -1.25
C VAL A 672 28.99 -17.31 -0.42
N TYR A 673 28.12 -18.31 -0.64
CA TYR A 673 26.88 -18.43 0.13
C TYR A 673 27.16 -18.91 1.54
N HIS A 674 28.04 -19.91 1.70
CA HIS A 674 28.48 -20.36 3.02
C HIS A 674 28.98 -19.20 3.88
N HIS A 675 29.91 -18.40 3.33
CA HIS A 675 30.48 -17.23 4.02
C HIS A 675 29.43 -16.18 4.37
N ARG A 676 28.55 -15.83 3.42
CA ARG A 676 27.48 -14.84 3.66
C ARG A 676 26.49 -15.30 4.72
N VAL A 677 26.10 -16.57 4.70
CA VAL A 677 25.20 -17.16 5.70
C VAL A 677 25.85 -17.10 7.08
N GLN A 678 27.14 -17.42 7.19
CA GLN A 678 27.88 -17.26 8.45
C GLN A 678 27.90 -15.81 8.92
N ALA A 679 28.24 -14.86 8.05
CA ALA A 679 28.28 -13.44 8.41
C ALA A 679 26.91 -12.87 8.83
N LEU A 680 25.82 -13.26 8.16
CA LEU A 680 24.45 -12.85 8.51
C LEU A 680 24.00 -13.47 9.84
N THR A 681 24.34 -14.74 10.08
CA THR A 681 24.12 -15.42 11.36
C THR A 681 24.89 -14.74 12.49
N THR A 682 26.18 -14.46 12.29
CA THR A 682 27.02 -13.74 13.26
C THR A 682 26.45 -12.35 13.55
N PHE A 683 26.01 -11.64 12.53
CA PHE A 683 25.37 -10.34 12.72
C PHE A 683 24.10 -10.45 13.58
N PHE A 684 23.23 -11.43 13.35
CA PHE A 684 22.05 -11.63 14.20
C PHE A 684 22.44 -12.00 15.63
N SER A 685 23.33 -12.99 15.81
CA SER A 685 23.73 -13.47 17.14
C SER A 685 24.43 -12.41 17.99
N ASP A 686 25.29 -11.59 17.38
CA ASP A 686 26.02 -10.51 18.05
C ASP A 686 25.09 -9.39 18.56
N LYS A 687 23.87 -9.32 18.02
CA LYS A 687 22.87 -8.30 18.37
C LYS A 687 21.71 -8.85 19.20
N LEU A 688 21.77 -10.10 19.64
CA LEU A 688 20.88 -10.63 20.66
C LEU A 688 21.20 -10.01 22.03
N GLU A 689 20.18 -9.48 22.69
CA GLU A 689 20.27 -8.88 24.01
C GLU A 689 19.89 -9.91 25.07
N TYR A 690 20.88 -10.66 25.56
CA TYR A 690 20.70 -11.65 26.62
C TYR A 690 20.28 -11.03 27.95
N GLN A 691 19.36 -11.69 28.62
CA GLN A 691 18.69 -11.18 29.81
C GLN A 691 19.09 -12.02 31.02
N SER A 692 18.99 -11.45 32.22
CA SER A 692 19.39 -12.15 33.46
C SER A 692 18.51 -13.35 33.79
N ASP A 693 17.28 -13.40 33.25
CA ASP A 693 16.37 -14.55 33.38
C ASP A 693 16.68 -15.68 32.37
N GLY A 694 17.68 -15.50 31.48
CA GLY A 694 18.07 -16.47 30.45
C GLY A 694 17.27 -16.39 29.16
N SER A 695 16.31 -15.46 29.05
CA SER A 695 15.69 -15.10 27.77
C SER A 695 16.61 -14.14 26.98
N CYS A 696 16.23 -13.84 25.74
CA CYS A 696 16.90 -12.81 24.93
C CYS A 696 15.90 -11.98 24.12
N THR A 697 16.21 -10.71 23.92
CA THR A 697 15.43 -9.82 23.06
C THR A 697 16.27 -9.41 21.86
N TRP A 698 15.62 -8.97 20.78
CA TRP A 698 16.32 -8.34 19.67
C TRP A 698 15.47 -7.23 19.08
N ARG A 699 16.14 -6.38 18.32
CA ARG A 699 15.55 -5.21 17.68
C ARG A 699 15.12 -5.56 16.27
N TYR A 700 14.07 -4.92 15.77
CA TYR A 700 13.65 -5.07 14.38
C TYR A 700 14.79 -4.75 13.38
N GLN A 701 15.58 -3.72 13.70
CA GLN A 701 16.67 -3.27 12.84
C GLN A 701 17.81 -2.68 13.67
N HIS A 702 19.02 -3.15 13.43
CA HIS A 702 20.22 -2.59 14.08
C HIS A 702 20.42 -1.11 13.77
N HIS A 703 20.87 -0.36 14.78
CA HIS A 703 21.20 1.06 14.64
C HIS A 703 22.36 1.44 15.56
N SER A 704 23.59 1.49 15.03
CA SER A 704 24.80 1.72 15.83
C SER A 704 24.79 3.01 16.67
N GLN A 705 24.06 4.05 16.24
CA GLN A 705 23.96 5.32 16.97
C GLN A 705 22.72 5.45 17.88
N ASN A 706 21.78 4.51 17.82
CA ASN A 706 20.53 4.56 18.57
C ASN A 706 20.12 3.13 18.94
N PRO A 707 20.67 2.57 20.02
CA PRO A 707 20.38 1.19 20.40
C PRO A 707 18.90 0.98 20.77
N ASP A 708 18.18 2.04 21.17
CA ASP A 708 16.78 2.00 21.63
C ASP A 708 15.77 1.98 20.46
N THR A 709 16.05 1.14 19.45
CA THR A 709 15.10 0.89 18.37
C THR A 709 13.95 -0.01 18.82
N LYS A 710 12.88 -0.08 18.02
CA LYS A 710 11.73 -0.96 18.27
C LYS A 710 12.23 -2.40 18.46
N ALA A 711 11.78 -3.06 19.54
CA ALA A 711 11.91 -4.50 19.67
C ALA A 711 11.24 -5.19 18.48
N GLU A 712 11.72 -6.39 18.13
CA GLU A 712 11.08 -7.19 17.09
C GLU A 712 9.65 -7.55 17.49
N ASP A 713 8.74 -7.57 16.51
CA ASP A 713 7.36 -8.03 16.73
C ASP A 713 7.18 -9.50 16.37
N LEU A 714 6.12 -10.13 16.88
CA LEU A 714 5.88 -11.57 16.71
C LEU A 714 5.82 -12.00 15.24
N ASN A 715 5.22 -11.17 14.39
CA ASN A 715 5.00 -11.50 12.98
C ASN A 715 6.30 -11.39 12.16
N HIS A 716 7.05 -10.30 12.30
CA HIS A 716 8.34 -10.17 11.63
C HIS A 716 9.38 -11.12 12.23
N GLY A 717 9.37 -11.30 13.56
CA GLY A 717 10.24 -12.23 14.27
C GLY A 717 10.03 -13.69 13.83
N ASP A 718 8.84 -14.08 13.39
CA ASP A 718 8.60 -15.42 12.82
C ASP A 718 9.52 -15.71 11.61
N ILE A 719 9.85 -14.69 10.81
CA ILE A 719 10.76 -14.80 9.67
C ILE A 719 12.21 -14.98 10.15
N ASP A 720 12.59 -14.34 11.25
CA ASP A 720 13.89 -14.58 11.88
C ASP A 720 13.99 -16.02 12.38
N ILE A 721 12.94 -16.49 13.06
CA ILE A 721 12.86 -17.84 13.59
C ILE A 721 12.84 -18.89 12.50
N GLU A 722 12.20 -18.62 11.36
CA GLU A 722 12.23 -19.49 10.19
C GLU A 722 13.67 -19.86 9.82
N PHE A 723 14.52 -18.84 9.66
CA PHE A 723 15.93 -19.04 9.34
C PHE A 723 16.68 -19.71 10.49
N VAL A 724 16.62 -19.15 11.69
CA VAL A 724 17.44 -19.61 12.81
C VAL A 724 17.14 -21.07 13.16
N ALA A 725 15.87 -21.48 13.16
CA ALA A 725 15.48 -22.87 13.41
C ALA A 725 15.92 -23.81 12.27
N ALA A 726 15.83 -23.37 11.00
CA ALA A 726 16.29 -24.17 9.86
C ALA A 726 17.82 -24.30 9.84
N ALA A 727 18.55 -23.21 10.05
CA ALA A 727 20.00 -23.18 10.12
C ALA A 727 20.55 -24.04 11.28
N TYR A 728 19.86 -24.08 12.43
CA TYR A 728 20.21 -25.02 13.49
C TYR A 728 19.98 -26.48 13.06
N ALA A 729 18.83 -26.79 12.46
CA ALA A 729 18.52 -28.15 12.00
C ALA A 729 19.49 -28.66 10.91
N GLU A 730 19.99 -27.77 10.06
CA GLU A 730 20.98 -28.07 9.03
C GLU A 730 22.43 -28.01 9.54
N GLY A 731 22.65 -27.71 10.84
CA GLY A 731 23.97 -27.66 11.45
C GLY A 731 24.83 -26.45 11.06
N VAL A 732 24.22 -25.43 10.43
CA VAL A 732 24.87 -24.13 10.13
C VAL A 732 25.03 -23.32 11.41
N ILE A 733 24.05 -23.40 12.31
CA ILE A 733 24.10 -22.86 13.66
C ILE A 733 24.25 -24.02 14.63
N SER A 734 25.21 -23.94 15.55
CA SER A 734 25.41 -24.92 16.62
C SER A 734 25.28 -24.30 18.02
N ASP A 735 24.74 -23.10 18.12
CA ASP A 735 24.61 -22.36 19.38
C ASP A 735 23.32 -22.73 20.13
N ASP A 736 23.43 -23.76 20.97
CA ASP A 736 22.34 -24.19 21.87
C ASP A 736 21.89 -23.09 22.84
N LEU A 737 22.79 -22.20 23.25
CA LEU A 737 22.46 -21.14 24.20
C LEU A 737 21.54 -20.11 23.53
N MET A 738 21.86 -19.71 22.30
CA MET A 738 21.00 -18.86 21.48
C MET A 738 19.61 -19.47 21.30
N MET A 739 19.54 -20.75 20.89
CA MET A 739 18.25 -21.39 20.66
C MET A 739 17.41 -21.46 21.94
N ARG A 740 18.02 -21.82 23.07
CA ARG A 740 17.34 -21.86 24.38
C ARG A 740 16.91 -20.47 24.84
N CYS A 741 17.68 -19.41 24.59
CA CYS A 741 17.28 -18.05 24.96
C CYS A 741 16.06 -17.59 24.18
N ILE A 742 16.04 -17.83 22.86
CA ILE A 742 14.92 -17.49 21.96
C ILE A 742 13.67 -18.26 22.38
N THR A 743 13.80 -19.56 22.61
CA THR A 743 12.68 -20.38 23.09
C THR A 743 12.15 -19.87 24.42
N LYS A 744 13.04 -19.53 25.36
CA LYS A 744 12.62 -19.00 26.65
C LYS A 744 11.88 -17.67 26.54
N THR A 745 12.33 -16.77 25.66
CA THR A 745 11.61 -15.52 25.35
C THR A 745 10.19 -15.82 24.89
N PHE A 746 10.05 -16.72 23.93
CA PHE A 746 8.75 -17.09 23.39
C PHE A 746 7.82 -17.73 24.45
N THR A 747 8.33 -18.65 25.27
CA THR A 747 7.50 -19.39 26.24
C THR A 747 7.24 -18.67 27.56
N GLU A 748 8.15 -17.78 28.00
CA GLU A 748 8.08 -17.19 29.36
C GLU A 748 7.87 -15.67 29.36
N ARG A 749 8.28 -14.95 28.30
CA ARG A 749 8.05 -13.50 28.20
C ARG A 749 6.85 -13.17 27.34
N MET A 750 6.77 -13.78 26.16
CA MET A 750 5.73 -13.44 25.20
C MET A 750 4.41 -14.14 25.49
N TYR A 751 4.43 -15.41 25.89
CA TYR A 751 3.19 -16.17 26.13
C TYR A 751 2.48 -15.71 27.41
N GLN A 752 1.26 -15.19 27.26
CA GLN A 752 0.44 -14.66 28.34
C GLN A 752 -1.03 -15.00 28.07
N ASP A 753 -1.71 -15.63 29.03
CA ASP A 753 -3.16 -15.94 28.98
C ASP A 753 -3.62 -16.59 27.66
N LYS A 754 -2.92 -17.65 27.23
CA LYS A 754 -3.18 -18.38 25.96
C LYS A 754 -3.03 -17.54 24.69
N SER A 755 -2.34 -16.41 24.79
CA SER A 755 -1.99 -15.54 23.68
C SER A 755 -0.51 -15.15 23.75
N TYR A 756 -0.07 -14.29 22.84
CA TYR A 756 1.28 -13.76 22.81
C TYR A 756 1.28 -12.22 22.83
N SER A 757 2.31 -11.64 23.45
CA SER A 757 2.62 -10.23 23.30
C SER A 757 2.96 -9.90 21.84
N ASP A 758 2.75 -8.64 21.45
CA ASP A 758 3.09 -8.19 20.09
C ASP A 758 4.61 -8.13 19.89
N LEU A 759 5.38 -7.80 20.93
CA LEU A 759 6.83 -7.62 20.86
C LEU A 759 7.59 -8.71 21.64
N VAL A 760 8.81 -9.03 21.17
CA VAL A 760 9.69 -10.06 21.77
C VAL A 760 10.18 -9.70 23.17
N ASP A 761 10.06 -8.44 23.57
CA ASP A 761 10.35 -8.00 24.94
C ASP A 761 9.21 -8.28 25.93
N GLY A 762 8.11 -8.89 25.48
CA GLY A 762 6.94 -9.22 26.30
C GLY A 762 5.91 -8.09 26.38
N THR A 763 6.13 -6.98 25.67
CA THR A 763 5.20 -5.84 25.67
C THR A 763 4.26 -5.83 24.46
N GLY A 764 3.17 -5.06 24.57
CA GLY A 764 2.13 -5.02 23.55
C GLY A 764 1.19 -6.22 23.59
N VAL A 765 0.13 -6.19 22.78
CA VAL A 765 -0.86 -7.27 22.68
C VAL A 765 -1.05 -7.57 21.19
N ALA A 766 -0.81 -8.81 20.78
CA ALA A 766 -1.12 -9.26 19.43
C ALA A 766 -2.66 -9.25 19.24
N LYS A 767 -3.16 -8.46 18.29
CA LYS A 767 -4.62 -8.24 18.11
C LYS A 767 -5.17 -8.68 16.75
N GLY A 768 -4.31 -8.93 15.76
CA GLY A 768 -4.69 -9.44 14.44
C GLY A 768 -4.49 -10.94 14.29
N ALA A 769 -5.27 -11.59 13.41
CA ALA A 769 -5.10 -13.00 13.08
C ALA A 769 -3.66 -13.35 12.64
N HIS A 770 -2.98 -12.44 11.93
CA HIS A 770 -1.57 -12.59 11.54
C HIS A 770 -0.58 -12.32 12.69
N GLN A 771 -0.97 -11.54 13.70
CA GLN A 771 -0.13 -11.21 14.85
C GLN A 771 -0.22 -12.26 15.95
N VAL A 772 -1.33 -12.99 16.05
CA VAL A 772 -1.52 -14.06 17.05
C VAL A 772 -1.12 -15.43 16.52
N ASN A 773 -0.81 -15.55 15.23
CA ASN A 773 -0.53 -16.83 14.61
C ASN A 773 0.90 -17.31 14.89
N SER A 774 1.06 -18.00 16.02
CA SER A 774 2.32 -18.61 16.45
C SER A 774 2.57 -20.01 15.87
N GLY A 775 1.66 -20.55 15.06
CA GLY A 775 1.78 -21.90 14.51
C GLY A 775 2.72 -22.04 13.30
N TRP A 776 3.31 -20.95 12.82
CA TRP A 776 4.21 -20.94 11.66
C TRP A 776 5.58 -21.53 11.95
N HIS A 777 6.59 -20.71 12.23
CA HIS A 777 7.96 -21.18 12.43
C HIS A 777 8.31 -21.25 13.92
N TRP A 778 7.66 -20.43 14.76
CA TRP A 778 7.79 -20.50 16.22
C TRP A 778 7.55 -21.90 16.80
N VAL A 779 6.62 -22.67 16.24
CA VAL A 779 6.36 -24.07 16.66
C VAL A 779 7.61 -24.96 16.61
N ARG A 780 8.59 -24.68 15.74
CA ARG A 780 9.84 -25.45 15.62
C ARG A 780 10.70 -25.36 16.88
N LEU A 781 10.43 -24.41 17.77
CA LEU A 781 11.10 -24.30 19.07
C LEU A 781 10.67 -25.39 20.06
N THR A 782 9.67 -26.23 19.73
CA THR A 782 9.30 -27.42 20.53
C THR A 782 10.45 -28.39 20.76
N GLN A 783 11.47 -28.38 19.89
CA GLN A 783 12.68 -29.18 20.08
C GLN A 783 13.51 -28.75 21.30
N PHE A 784 13.38 -27.49 21.76
CA PHE A 784 14.11 -26.94 22.91
C PHE A 784 13.23 -26.85 24.16
N ASP A 785 11.92 -26.65 23.99
CA ASP A 785 10.95 -26.65 25.08
C ASP A 785 9.59 -27.20 24.61
N LYS A 786 9.20 -28.35 25.16
CA LYS A 786 7.92 -29.00 24.84
C LYS A 786 6.69 -28.18 25.21
N ARG A 787 6.80 -27.16 26.07
CA ARG A 787 5.67 -26.23 26.34
C ARG A 787 5.23 -25.47 25.09
N VAL A 788 6.14 -25.24 24.13
CA VAL A 788 5.85 -24.53 22.87
C VAL A 788 4.66 -25.14 22.14
N GLN A 789 4.61 -26.47 21.98
CA GLN A 789 3.54 -27.10 21.21
C GLN A 789 2.16 -26.87 21.84
N GLN A 790 2.06 -26.94 23.18
CA GLN A 790 0.79 -26.73 23.88
C GLN A 790 0.40 -25.25 23.87
N ASN A 791 1.36 -24.34 24.10
CA ASN A 791 1.10 -22.91 24.08
C ASN A 791 0.62 -22.44 22.70
N VAL A 792 1.24 -22.93 21.63
CA VAL A 792 0.82 -22.66 20.25
C VAL A 792 -0.57 -23.23 19.99
N LEU A 793 -0.83 -24.48 20.39
CA LEU A 793 -2.15 -25.11 20.22
C LEU A 793 -3.25 -24.34 20.97
N ASP A 794 -2.99 -23.91 22.20
CA ASP A 794 -3.91 -23.10 23.01
C ASP A 794 -4.23 -21.77 22.30
N THR A 795 -3.21 -21.07 21.79
CA THR A 795 -3.40 -19.83 21.02
C THR A 795 -4.17 -20.06 19.73
N MET A 796 -3.87 -21.12 18.99
CA MET A 796 -4.59 -21.46 17.76
C MET A 796 -6.06 -21.80 18.03
N ASN A 797 -6.36 -22.63 19.04
CA ASN A 797 -7.74 -22.95 19.40
C ASN A 797 -8.52 -21.70 19.84
N GLN A 798 -7.86 -20.72 20.46
CA GLN A 798 -8.50 -19.49 20.92
C GLN A 798 -8.71 -18.46 19.79
N HIS A 799 -7.73 -18.29 18.92
CA HIS A 799 -7.69 -17.15 17.98
C HIS A 799 -7.75 -17.53 16.51
N ALA A 800 -7.47 -18.79 16.17
CA ALA A 800 -7.43 -19.31 14.81
C ALA A 800 -8.03 -20.74 14.74
N PRO A 801 -9.22 -21.00 15.36
CA PRO A 801 -9.77 -22.36 15.39
C PRO A 801 -10.12 -22.87 13.99
N THR A 802 -10.44 -21.96 13.07
CA THR A 802 -10.86 -22.23 11.70
C THR A 802 -9.77 -21.94 10.68
N LEU A 803 -9.79 -22.68 9.58
CA LEU A 803 -8.94 -22.47 8.42
C LEU A 803 -9.49 -21.33 7.53
N THR A 804 -9.25 -20.07 7.92
CA THR A 804 -9.81 -18.87 7.26
C THR A 804 -8.85 -18.13 6.32
N TRP A 805 -7.53 -18.34 6.44
CA TRP A 805 -6.54 -17.68 5.58
C TRP A 805 -5.25 -18.50 5.53
N TYR A 806 -4.38 -18.24 4.55
CA TYR A 806 -3.16 -19.02 4.28
C TYR A 806 -2.30 -19.31 5.51
N GLY A 807 -2.28 -18.40 6.48
CA GLY A 807 -1.54 -18.61 7.71
C GLY A 807 -2.06 -19.72 8.60
N THR A 808 -3.38 -19.87 8.74
CA THR A 808 -3.91 -20.95 9.57
C THR A 808 -3.66 -22.31 8.93
N TYR A 809 -3.56 -22.40 7.61
CA TYR A 809 -3.23 -23.64 6.91
C TYR A 809 -1.82 -24.15 7.23
N LEU A 810 -0.80 -23.29 7.19
CA LEU A 810 0.55 -23.68 7.60
C LEU A 810 0.59 -24.06 9.08
N SER A 811 -0.08 -23.29 9.92
CA SER A 811 -0.13 -23.55 11.36
C SER A 811 -0.73 -24.91 11.69
N TRP A 812 -1.89 -25.23 11.09
CA TRP A 812 -2.53 -26.53 11.29
C TRP A 812 -1.75 -27.67 10.64
N ALA A 813 -1.08 -27.46 9.50
CA ALA A 813 -0.17 -28.46 8.93
C ALA A 813 0.97 -28.81 9.91
N ASN A 814 1.55 -27.81 10.58
CA ASN A 814 2.57 -28.04 11.61
C ASN A 814 2.00 -28.75 12.86
N MET A 815 0.79 -28.41 13.31
CA MET A 815 0.14 -29.10 14.43
C MET A 815 -0.12 -30.58 14.10
N LEU A 816 -0.62 -30.87 12.89
CA LEU A 816 -0.81 -32.24 12.40
C LEU A 816 0.51 -33.02 12.38
N LYS A 817 1.60 -32.38 11.94
CA LYS A 817 2.94 -32.99 11.97
C LYS A 817 3.40 -33.37 13.37
N LEU A 818 3.07 -32.56 14.39
CA LEU A 818 3.39 -32.87 15.79
C LEU A 818 2.49 -33.93 16.43
N ALA A 819 1.31 -34.18 15.84
CA ALA A 819 0.38 -35.21 16.32
C ALA A 819 0.68 -36.61 15.74
N GLN A 820 1.38 -36.69 14.60
CA GLN A 820 1.87 -37.95 14.03
C GLN A 820 3.10 -38.45 14.79
#